data_AF-A0A319CHS4-F1
#
_entry.id   AF-A0A319CHS4-F1
#
_cell.length_a   1.000
_cell.length_b   1.000
_cell.length_c   1.000
_cell.angle_alpha   90.00
_cell.angle_beta   90.00
_cell.angle_gamma   90.00
#
_symmetry.space_group_name_H-M   'P 1'
#
loop_
_entity.id
_entity.type
_entity.pdbx_description
1 polymer ?
#
loop_
_entity_poly.entity_id
_entity_poly.type
_entity_poly.pdbx_seq_one_letter_code
_entity_poly.pdbx_strand_id
1 'polypeptide(L)'
;MATVVVQQHTLRHSTPPPSGITPALNLNRTSSPIPNKHLPVCPTGPSPVSSHISSPAGRSNTTLQAPSLLHPPDAFLQLSQSPPIYSLDRASLAAALDHWASQPLPDPSQVFPWLHGLHPDNHLQVGFFTNRRRSLRRLPKCWRGITIVKVGGDLSRARIKGAVSPDEVLAPSGREFFAVDPREGFSVRNFQIQTAKLAPLSDIIVYGEDNVSQNQILDIAARLATAQYHWRLKNDLEQSLPSYNTFILACPFSEIEAKSPGLVAIGSNGQLTNQVMDFFQWERFEMCEMSRASEISRNIWLGPTSDYLLLSGPGGCPSAETFDLLIETSELASIPGPRFLANLNKQLEEGPQKLEFPSSGSILAPSSETREVDDLVNTIRWLYYLANPDEPEHTVDADGDIAMPPLSRRPHKILIHCPDGYTESSLLAIAYVMFAEGISAPNAWLRLHSEKKRNFFAYPSDVTFLSSVQGRLLQESPATKSHKLTSLPDPQWFRYCDGSLPSRILPYMYLGNLSHANNPEMLWELGIRRVLSIGESVTWTASETRKMDPKNVMHITKVQDNGIDPLTQEFEKCLEFIRQGKRDGMATLVHCRVGVSRSATICIAEVMSSLNLSFPRAYCFVRARRLNVIIQPHLRFVYELLKWEELQVQKRNKTPRRELEWPTVAREIALMNKPYSR
;
A
#
# COMPACT_ATOMS: atom_id res chain seq x y z
N MET A 1 -22.78 21.10 -22.60
CA MET A 1 -23.98 20.68 -21.85
C MET A 1 -24.34 19.26 -22.25
N ALA A 2 -23.95 18.29 -21.42
CA ALA A 2 -24.45 16.92 -21.39
C ALA A 2 -23.97 16.35 -20.05
N THR A 3 -24.77 16.57 -19.01
CA THR A 3 -24.52 16.15 -17.64
C THR A 3 -24.81 14.66 -17.56
N VAL A 4 -23.76 13.82 -17.52
CA VAL A 4 -23.93 12.39 -17.25
C VAL A 4 -24.08 12.23 -15.74
N VAL A 5 -25.33 12.02 -15.33
CA VAL A 5 -25.72 11.64 -13.97
C VAL A 5 -25.20 10.22 -13.73
N VAL A 6 -24.18 10.08 -12.88
CA VAL A 6 -23.74 8.77 -12.37
C VAL A 6 -24.74 8.36 -11.30
N GLN A 7 -25.55 7.34 -11.61
CA GLN A 7 -26.46 6.72 -10.65
C GLN A 7 -25.67 6.22 -9.44
N GLN A 8 -26.06 6.72 -8.26
CA GLN A 8 -25.60 6.24 -6.96
C GLN A 8 -26.08 4.79 -6.77
N HIS A 9 -25.17 3.84 -6.91
CA HIS A 9 -25.32 2.52 -6.30
C HIS A 9 -24.46 2.46 -5.04
N THR A 10 -25.08 2.02 -3.95
CA THR A 10 -24.50 1.77 -2.64
C THR A 10 -23.29 0.85 -2.76
N LEU A 11 -22.09 1.44 -2.62
CA LEU A 11 -20.82 0.72 -2.58
C LEU A 11 -20.77 -0.11 -1.29
N ARG A 12 -21.01 -1.43 -1.39
CA ARG A 12 -20.56 -2.38 -0.38
C ARG A 12 -19.04 -2.52 -0.53
N HIS A 13 -18.26 -1.82 0.28
CA HIS A 13 -16.85 -2.12 0.47
C HIS A 13 -16.60 -2.37 1.96
N SER A 14 -16.17 -3.60 2.21
CA SER A 14 -16.05 -4.27 3.49
C SER A 14 -14.60 -4.20 3.97
N THR A 15 -14.42 -3.81 5.22
CA THR A 15 -13.43 -4.26 6.22
C THR A 15 -11.93 -4.34 5.82
N PRO A 16 -11.00 -3.85 6.66
CA PRO A 16 -9.57 -4.18 6.53
C PRO A 16 -9.36 -5.71 6.55
N PRO A 17 -8.23 -6.23 6.03
CA PRO A 17 -7.98 -7.67 6.02
C PRO A 17 -8.16 -8.23 7.44
N PRO A 18 -8.89 -9.34 7.61
CA PRO A 18 -9.19 -9.87 8.93
C PRO A 18 -7.90 -10.17 9.70
N SER A 19 -7.90 -9.76 10.97
CA SER A 19 -6.91 -10.13 11.98
C SER A 19 -6.97 -11.64 12.22
N GLY A 20 -6.20 -12.39 11.43
CA GLY A 20 -6.14 -13.85 11.50
C GLY A 20 -5.57 -14.42 10.22
N ILE A 21 -4.26 -14.69 10.21
CA ILE A 21 -3.62 -15.37 9.08
C ILE A 21 -4.18 -16.80 9.01
N THR A 22 -5.16 -16.99 8.13
CA THR A 22 -5.38 -18.29 7.50
C THR A 22 -4.92 -18.12 6.05
N PRO A 23 -3.92 -18.87 5.57
CA PRO A 23 -3.48 -18.76 4.19
C PRO A 23 -4.63 -19.17 3.27
N ALA A 24 -5.02 -18.27 2.37
CA ALA A 24 -6.00 -18.55 1.35
C ALA A 24 -5.44 -19.60 0.38
N LEU A 25 -5.76 -20.87 0.60
CA LEU A 25 -5.58 -21.95 -0.36
C LEU A 25 -6.95 -22.55 -0.73
N ASN A 26 -7.06 -22.82 -2.04
CA ASN A 26 -8.10 -23.56 -2.75
C ASN A 26 -9.43 -22.86 -3.02
N LEU A 27 -9.47 -22.14 -4.14
CA LEU A 27 -10.64 -22.15 -5.02
C LEU A 27 -10.19 -22.33 -6.46
N ASN A 28 -10.42 -23.54 -6.98
CA ASN A 28 -10.50 -23.81 -8.42
C ASN A 28 -11.53 -22.86 -9.04
N ARG A 29 -11.14 -22.13 -10.09
CA ARG A 29 -11.88 -21.97 -11.36
C ARG A 29 -11.21 -20.91 -12.25
N THR A 30 -11.26 -21.18 -13.54
CA THR A 30 -10.90 -20.33 -14.68
C THR A 30 -11.25 -18.86 -14.46
N SER A 31 -10.26 -17.99 -14.24
CA SER A 31 -10.47 -16.55 -14.28
C SER A 31 -10.30 -16.04 -15.71
N SER A 32 -11.42 -15.78 -16.39
CA SER A 32 -11.47 -14.80 -17.47
C SER A 32 -10.96 -13.44 -16.95
N PRO A 33 -10.38 -12.58 -17.80
CA PRO A 33 -9.99 -11.24 -17.39
C PRO A 33 -11.25 -10.45 -17.01
N ILE A 34 -11.53 -10.34 -15.72
CA ILE A 34 -12.62 -9.53 -15.19
C ILE A 34 -12.24 -8.06 -15.44
N PRO A 35 -13.10 -7.23 -16.06
CA PRO A 35 -12.87 -5.81 -16.14
C PRO A 35 -12.76 -5.25 -14.72
N ASN A 36 -11.60 -4.70 -14.37
CA ASN A 36 -11.30 -4.12 -13.06
C ASN A 36 -12.21 -2.91 -12.77
N LYS A 37 -13.48 -3.14 -12.39
CA LYS A 37 -14.46 -2.07 -12.11
C LYS A 37 -14.21 -1.36 -10.78
N HIS A 38 -13.42 -1.97 -9.88
CA HIS A 38 -13.21 -1.50 -8.50
C HIS A 38 -11.81 -0.91 -8.27
N LEU A 39 -10.91 -0.98 -9.26
CA LEU A 39 -9.70 -0.19 -9.28
C LEU A 39 -9.99 1.13 -10.02
N PRO A 40 -9.57 2.29 -9.50
CA PRO A 40 -9.76 3.54 -10.23
C PRO A 40 -9.08 3.44 -11.59
N VAL A 41 -9.91 3.39 -12.65
CA VAL A 41 -9.44 3.33 -14.02
C VAL A 41 -8.77 4.66 -14.34
N CYS A 42 -7.44 4.68 -14.30
CA CYS A 42 -6.68 5.77 -14.90
C CYS A 42 -6.91 5.66 -16.42
N PRO A 43 -7.58 6.63 -17.07
CA PRO A 43 -7.75 6.58 -18.50
C PRO A 43 -6.36 6.51 -19.13
N THR A 44 -6.14 5.51 -19.97
CA THR A 44 -5.01 5.53 -20.89
C THR A 44 -5.16 6.81 -21.68
N GLY A 45 -4.13 7.66 -21.68
CA GLY A 45 -4.12 8.86 -22.51
C GLY A 45 -4.42 8.54 -23.98
N PRO A 46 -4.61 9.56 -24.84
CA PRO A 46 -4.78 9.34 -26.27
C PRO A 46 -3.63 8.48 -26.79
N SER A 47 -3.92 7.60 -27.79
CA SER A 47 -2.90 6.77 -28.43
C SER A 47 -1.65 7.62 -28.72
N PRO A 48 -0.45 7.16 -28.31
CA PRO A 48 0.75 7.98 -28.42
C PRO A 48 0.92 8.43 -29.87
N VAL A 49 0.94 9.75 -30.09
CA VAL A 49 1.25 10.36 -31.39
C VAL A 49 2.64 9.89 -31.75
N SER A 50 2.80 9.20 -32.90
CA SER A 50 4.05 8.61 -33.42
C SER A 50 5.29 9.17 -32.74
N SER A 51 5.64 8.61 -31.57
CA SER A 51 6.90 8.96 -30.94
C SER A 51 7.93 8.36 -31.88
N HIS A 52 8.77 9.22 -32.44
CA HIS A 52 9.98 8.79 -33.10
C HIS A 52 10.80 8.08 -32.02
N ILE A 53 10.55 6.78 -31.82
CA ILE A 53 11.54 5.85 -31.31
C ILE A 53 12.62 5.89 -32.37
N SER A 54 13.53 6.85 -32.23
CA SER A 54 14.80 6.83 -32.92
C SER A 54 15.48 5.58 -32.39
N SER A 55 15.52 4.54 -33.22
CA SER A 55 16.49 3.48 -33.06
C SER A 55 17.85 4.16 -32.94
N PRO A 56 18.61 4.02 -31.84
CA PRO A 56 19.98 4.49 -31.85
C PRO A 56 20.70 3.61 -32.88
N ALA A 57 21.02 4.21 -34.02
CA ALA A 57 21.91 3.61 -34.99
C ALA A 57 23.30 3.50 -34.34
N GLY A 58 23.86 2.29 -34.34
CA GLY A 58 25.29 2.06 -34.26
C GLY A 58 25.97 2.32 -32.92
N ARG A 59 25.80 1.40 -31.96
CA ARG A 59 26.93 0.92 -31.14
C ARG A 59 26.82 -0.60 -31.06
N SER A 60 27.95 -1.28 -31.23
CA SER A 60 28.10 -2.74 -31.26
C SER A 60 27.43 -3.42 -30.06
N ASN A 61 26.23 -3.96 -30.25
CA ASN A 61 25.55 -4.78 -29.25
C ASN A 61 26.14 -6.20 -29.28
N THR A 62 27.29 -6.39 -28.63
CA THR A 62 27.49 -7.65 -27.92
C THR A 62 26.44 -7.68 -26.82
N THR A 63 25.32 -8.36 -27.08
CA THR A 63 24.30 -8.66 -26.06
C THR A 63 24.97 -9.53 -25.00
N LEU A 64 25.62 -8.91 -24.03
CA LEU A 64 26.19 -9.60 -22.86
C LEU A 64 24.99 -10.22 -22.13
N GLN A 65 24.86 -11.54 -22.25
CA GLN A 65 23.87 -12.30 -21.51
C GLN A 65 24.08 -12.07 -20.00
N ALA A 66 23.00 -12.04 -19.22
CA ALA A 66 23.11 -11.89 -17.78
C ALA A 66 23.96 -13.04 -17.21
N PRO A 67 25.04 -12.74 -16.46
CA PRO A 67 25.89 -13.78 -15.87
C PRO A 67 25.08 -14.59 -14.85
N SER A 68 25.35 -15.90 -14.78
CA SER A 68 24.72 -16.80 -13.81
C SER A 68 25.77 -17.75 -13.25
N LEU A 69 25.78 -17.93 -11.92
CA LEU A 69 26.62 -18.93 -11.25
C LEU A 69 26.09 -20.36 -11.43
N LEU A 70 24.89 -20.52 -11.98
CA LEU A 70 24.26 -21.82 -12.26
C LEU A 70 24.52 -22.27 -13.72
N HIS A 71 25.42 -21.59 -14.42
CA HIS A 71 25.76 -21.87 -15.81
C HIS A 71 27.27 -21.70 -16.08
N PRO A 72 27.92 -22.64 -16.81
CA PRO A 72 27.36 -23.91 -17.30
C PRO A 72 27.05 -24.90 -16.16
N PRO A 73 26.17 -25.91 -16.37
CA PRO A 73 25.74 -26.80 -15.29
C PRO A 73 26.77 -27.90 -14.94
N ASP A 74 27.87 -28.00 -15.68
CA ASP A 74 28.84 -29.11 -15.57
C ASP A 74 29.52 -29.19 -14.19
N ALA A 75 29.52 -28.10 -13.43
CA ALA A 75 30.04 -28.05 -12.07
C ALA A 75 29.12 -28.73 -11.03
N PHE A 76 27.89 -29.10 -11.40
CA PHE A 76 26.88 -29.65 -10.51
C PHE A 76 26.64 -31.14 -10.80
N LEU A 77 26.40 -31.92 -9.75
CA LEU A 77 26.12 -33.36 -9.88
C LEU A 77 24.83 -33.58 -10.66
N GLN A 78 24.89 -34.28 -11.80
CA GLN A 78 23.71 -34.63 -12.58
C GLN A 78 22.94 -35.79 -11.93
N LEU A 79 21.68 -35.55 -11.59
CA LEU A 79 20.77 -36.52 -10.97
C LEU A 79 19.94 -37.29 -11.99
N SER A 80 19.63 -36.65 -13.13
CA SER A 80 18.89 -37.25 -14.24
C SER A 80 19.45 -36.74 -15.56
N GLN A 81 19.53 -37.61 -16.56
CA GLN A 81 19.99 -37.27 -17.91
C GLN A 81 18.84 -36.79 -18.82
N SER A 82 17.64 -37.36 -18.68
CA SER A 82 16.49 -37.06 -19.53
C SER A 82 15.19 -37.02 -18.72
N PRO A 83 14.68 -35.82 -18.35
CA PRO A 83 15.28 -34.51 -18.59
C PRO A 83 16.55 -34.26 -17.73
N PRO A 84 17.46 -33.37 -18.15
CA PRO A 84 18.65 -33.03 -17.38
C PRO A 84 18.27 -32.31 -16.08
N ILE A 85 18.63 -32.90 -14.95
CA ILE A 85 18.40 -32.34 -13.60
C ILE A 85 19.69 -32.45 -12.80
N TYR A 86 20.02 -31.39 -12.08
CA TYR A 86 21.26 -31.29 -11.30
C TYR A 86 20.98 -31.12 -9.81
N SER A 87 21.93 -31.50 -8.96
CA SER A 87 21.90 -31.25 -7.52
C SER A 87 22.51 -29.89 -7.21
N LEU A 88 21.90 -29.13 -6.31
CA LEU A 88 22.39 -27.84 -5.85
C LEU A 88 22.51 -27.85 -4.32
N ASP A 89 23.66 -27.44 -3.79
CA ASP A 89 23.84 -27.29 -2.35
C ASP A 89 23.36 -25.91 -1.85
N ARG A 90 23.20 -25.79 -0.53
CA ARG A 90 22.74 -24.57 0.15
C ARG A 90 23.66 -23.36 -0.08
N ALA A 91 24.98 -23.55 -0.11
CA ALA A 91 25.94 -22.46 -0.27
C ALA A 91 25.91 -21.93 -1.71
N SER A 92 25.83 -22.83 -2.69
CA SER A 92 25.65 -22.51 -4.10
C SER A 92 24.32 -21.81 -4.36
N LEU A 93 23.22 -22.23 -3.72
CA LEU A 93 21.94 -21.51 -3.76
C LEU A 93 22.09 -20.08 -3.24
N ALA A 94 22.68 -19.91 -2.05
CA ALA A 94 22.87 -18.60 -1.43
C ALA A 94 23.71 -17.67 -2.33
N ALA A 95 24.82 -18.19 -2.86
CA ALA A 95 25.70 -17.45 -3.76
C ALA A 95 25.01 -17.08 -5.07
N ALA A 96 24.21 -17.99 -5.66
CA ALA A 96 23.48 -17.72 -6.90
C ALA A 96 22.42 -16.62 -6.70
N LEU A 97 21.66 -16.67 -5.62
CA LEU A 97 20.66 -15.63 -5.31
C LEU A 97 21.30 -14.28 -5.00
N ASP A 98 22.43 -14.28 -4.28
CA ASP A 98 23.19 -13.06 -3.98
C ASP A 98 23.80 -12.43 -5.24
N HIS A 99 24.38 -13.26 -6.10
CA HIS A 99 24.92 -12.83 -7.39
C HIS A 99 23.83 -12.23 -8.26
N TRP A 100 22.68 -12.91 -8.38
CA TRP A 100 21.54 -12.44 -9.18
C TRP A 100 21.02 -11.09 -8.69
N ALA A 101 20.83 -10.94 -7.37
CA ALA A 101 20.43 -9.69 -6.76
C ALA A 101 21.42 -8.54 -6.99
N SER A 102 22.70 -8.87 -7.21
CA SER A 102 23.76 -7.91 -7.45
C SER A 102 23.97 -7.54 -8.93
N GLN A 103 23.35 -8.29 -9.86
CA GLN A 103 23.40 -7.96 -11.29
C GLN A 103 22.41 -6.85 -11.63
N PRO A 104 22.73 -5.89 -12.51
CA PRO A 104 21.78 -4.85 -12.91
C PRO A 104 20.58 -5.43 -13.66
N LEU A 105 19.39 -4.89 -13.42
CA LEU A 105 18.22 -5.21 -14.24
C LEU A 105 18.43 -4.75 -15.69
N PRO A 106 17.95 -5.51 -16.70
CA PRO A 106 17.97 -5.10 -18.09
C PRO A 106 17.35 -3.72 -18.31
N ASP A 107 17.80 -3.01 -19.34
CA ASP A 107 17.20 -1.73 -19.70
C ASP A 107 15.71 -1.90 -20.06
N PRO A 108 14.81 -1.01 -19.61
CA PRO A 108 13.38 -1.11 -19.91
C PRO A 108 13.06 -1.27 -21.40
N SER A 109 13.85 -0.67 -22.31
CA SER A 109 13.65 -0.78 -23.76
C SER A 109 13.88 -2.20 -24.31
N GLN A 110 14.56 -3.07 -23.57
CA GLN A 110 14.84 -4.45 -23.98
C GLN A 110 13.76 -5.44 -23.55
N VAL A 111 12.94 -5.07 -22.55
CA VAL A 111 11.94 -5.96 -21.93
C VAL A 111 10.50 -5.46 -22.09
N PHE A 112 10.30 -4.16 -22.32
CA PHE A 112 9.01 -3.60 -22.71
C PHE A 112 8.96 -3.40 -24.24
N PRO A 113 7.81 -3.68 -24.88
CA PRO A 113 6.51 -3.95 -24.27
C PRO A 113 6.22 -5.42 -23.95
N TRP A 114 7.16 -6.35 -24.13
CA TRP A 114 6.90 -7.78 -23.95
C TRP A 114 6.34 -8.13 -22.56
N LEU A 115 6.86 -7.52 -21.49
CA LEU A 115 6.37 -7.72 -20.11
C LEU A 115 4.90 -7.28 -19.91
N HIS A 116 4.32 -6.46 -20.79
CA HIS A 116 2.88 -6.10 -20.70
C HIS A 116 1.95 -7.27 -21.05
N GLY A 117 2.46 -8.38 -21.59
CA GLY A 117 1.68 -9.57 -21.92
C GLY A 117 0.99 -9.43 -23.29
N LEU A 118 1.68 -9.82 -24.35
CA LEU A 118 1.30 -9.52 -25.73
C LEU A 118 0.79 -10.78 -26.44
N HIS A 119 -0.36 -11.30 -26.00
CA HIS A 119 -0.97 -12.47 -26.62
C HIS A 119 -1.29 -12.19 -28.10
N PRO A 120 -1.01 -13.11 -29.05
CA PRO A 120 -1.28 -12.91 -30.47
C PRO A 120 -2.73 -12.54 -30.81
N ASP A 121 -3.68 -13.16 -30.10
CA ASP A 121 -5.12 -12.93 -30.27
C ASP A 121 -5.62 -11.63 -29.65
N ASN A 122 -4.83 -10.99 -28.77
CA ASN A 122 -5.21 -9.74 -28.12
C ASN A 122 -4.87 -8.53 -29.01
N HIS A 123 -5.69 -8.30 -30.03
CA HIS A 123 -5.47 -7.23 -31.00
C HIS A 123 -5.46 -5.83 -30.38
N LEU A 124 -6.19 -5.60 -29.28
CA LEU A 124 -6.22 -4.31 -28.57
C LEU A 124 -4.87 -4.00 -27.92
N GLN A 125 -4.40 -4.91 -27.06
CA GLN A 125 -3.13 -4.73 -26.34
C GLN A 125 -1.93 -4.73 -27.30
N VAL A 126 -1.91 -5.64 -28.27
CA VAL A 126 -0.86 -5.69 -29.29
C VAL A 126 -0.88 -4.43 -30.16
N GLY A 127 -2.07 -4.00 -30.61
CA GLY A 127 -2.23 -2.80 -31.44
C GLY A 127 -1.67 -1.56 -30.76
N PHE A 128 -1.99 -1.37 -29.48
CA PHE A 128 -1.53 -0.24 -28.68
C PHE A 128 -0.01 -0.20 -28.49
N PHE A 129 0.60 -1.30 -28.03
CA PHE A 129 2.02 -1.29 -27.68
C PHE A 129 2.97 -1.43 -28.86
N THR A 130 2.51 -2.05 -29.95
CA THR A 130 3.41 -2.39 -31.06
C THR A 130 3.19 -1.54 -32.30
N ASN A 131 2.07 -0.82 -32.42
CA ASN A 131 1.67 -0.15 -33.67
C ASN A 131 1.86 -1.06 -34.89
N ARG A 132 1.53 -2.36 -34.75
CA ARG A 132 1.69 -3.43 -35.75
C ARG A 132 3.15 -3.82 -36.09
N ARG A 133 4.16 -3.31 -35.37
CA ARG A 133 5.57 -3.74 -35.50
C ARG A 133 5.80 -5.07 -34.79
N ARG A 134 5.81 -6.17 -35.56
CA ARG A 134 6.02 -7.52 -35.03
C ARG A 134 7.34 -7.70 -34.27
N SER A 135 8.38 -6.92 -34.59
CA SER A 135 9.69 -6.96 -33.92
C SER A 135 9.64 -6.60 -32.43
N LEU A 136 8.65 -5.80 -32.01
CA LEU A 136 8.49 -5.38 -30.61
C LEU A 136 7.82 -6.45 -29.72
N ARG A 137 7.39 -7.58 -30.31
CA ARG A 137 6.83 -8.74 -29.57
C ARG A 137 7.89 -9.79 -29.22
N ARG A 138 9.15 -9.54 -29.58
CA ARG A 138 10.23 -10.52 -29.42
C ARG A 138 10.51 -10.80 -27.94
N LEU A 139 10.90 -12.05 -27.69
CA LEU A 139 11.37 -12.47 -26.38
C LEU A 139 12.64 -11.68 -25.99
N PRO A 140 12.75 -11.23 -24.74
CA PRO A 140 13.95 -10.53 -24.28
C PRO A 140 15.13 -11.49 -24.19
N LYS A 141 16.08 -11.37 -25.11
CA LYS A 141 17.29 -12.23 -25.15
C LYS A 141 18.29 -11.92 -24.02
N CYS A 142 18.13 -10.78 -23.35
CA CYS A 142 18.97 -10.36 -22.24
C CYS A 142 18.56 -10.96 -20.89
N TRP A 143 17.39 -11.61 -20.80
CA TRP A 143 16.86 -12.12 -19.53
C TRP A 143 17.40 -13.51 -19.21
N ARG A 144 17.91 -13.68 -17.98
CA ARG A 144 18.16 -14.97 -17.33
C ARG A 144 17.85 -14.83 -15.85
N GLY A 145 16.76 -15.45 -15.38
CA GLY A 145 16.32 -15.37 -13.98
C GLY A 145 16.62 -16.63 -13.17
N ILE A 146 16.20 -16.63 -11.91
CA ILE A 146 16.09 -17.83 -11.08
C ILE A 146 14.62 -17.97 -10.64
N THR A 147 14.03 -19.15 -10.80
CA THR A 147 12.68 -19.46 -10.32
C THR A 147 12.76 -20.58 -9.30
N ILE A 148 12.39 -20.28 -8.05
CA ILE A 148 12.39 -21.26 -6.96
C ILE A 148 10.98 -21.82 -6.80
N VAL A 149 10.83 -23.14 -6.88
CA VAL A 149 9.54 -23.83 -6.79
C VAL A 149 9.52 -24.71 -5.54
N LYS A 150 8.53 -24.47 -4.66
CA LYS A 150 8.29 -25.29 -3.47
C LYS A 150 7.30 -26.41 -3.77
N VAL A 151 7.70 -27.65 -3.58
CA VAL A 151 6.83 -28.83 -3.75
C VAL A 151 5.71 -28.84 -2.70
N GLY A 152 4.52 -29.33 -3.09
CA GLY A 152 3.34 -29.42 -2.23
C GLY A 152 2.42 -28.20 -2.27
N GLY A 153 2.89 -27.07 -2.84
CA GLY A 153 2.08 -25.89 -3.12
C GLY A 153 1.67 -25.02 -1.93
N ASP A 154 1.76 -25.54 -0.70
CA ASP A 154 1.60 -24.73 0.52
C ASP A 154 2.79 -23.78 0.69
N LEU A 155 2.55 -22.48 0.50
CA LEU A 155 3.54 -21.42 0.69
C LEU A 155 3.45 -20.75 2.07
N SER A 156 2.57 -21.22 2.95
CA SER A 156 2.37 -20.66 4.29
C SER A 156 3.36 -21.15 5.34
N ARG A 157 4.21 -22.10 4.97
CA ARG A 157 5.27 -22.68 5.81
C ARG A 157 6.47 -23.01 4.94
N ALA A 158 7.64 -23.08 5.58
CA ALA A 158 8.89 -23.52 4.96
C ALA A 158 9.17 -22.88 3.59
N ARG A 159 9.03 -21.54 3.50
CA ARG A 159 9.12 -20.80 2.25
C ARG A 159 10.46 -20.09 2.15
N ILE A 160 11.26 -20.47 1.15
CA ILE A 160 12.44 -19.70 0.71
C ILE A 160 11.99 -18.40 0.02
N LYS A 161 12.75 -17.33 0.21
CA LYS A 161 12.57 -16.01 -0.42
C LYS A 161 12.33 -16.14 -1.93
N GLY A 162 11.21 -15.59 -2.39
CA GLY A 162 10.83 -15.61 -3.81
C GLY A 162 10.29 -16.95 -4.31
N ALA A 163 10.17 -17.97 -3.46
CA ALA A 163 9.60 -19.26 -3.85
C ALA A 163 8.10 -19.16 -4.17
N VAL A 164 7.70 -19.95 -5.17
CA VAL A 164 6.32 -20.06 -5.69
C VAL A 164 5.87 -21.52 -5.70
N SER A 165 4.56 -21.74 -5.80
CA SER A 165 4.03 -23.10 -5.95
C SER A 165 4.17 -23.59 -7.39
N PRO A 166 4.13 -24.92 -7.64
CA PRO A 166 4.11 -25.45 -9.00
C PRO A 166 2.90 -24.94 -9.78
N ASP A 167 1.75 -24.78 -9.11
CA ASP A 167 0.48 -24.32 -9.68
C ASP A 167 0.46 -22.83 -10.02
N GLU A 168 1.51 -22.07 -9.64
CA GLU A 168 1.69 -20.70 -10.10
C GLU A 168 2.40 -20.63 -11.45
N VAL A 169 3.12 -21.69 -11.86
CA VAL A 169 3.96 -21.67 -13.07
C VAL A 169 3.55 -22.71 -14.11
N LEU A 170 3.15 -23.92 -13.68
CA LEU A 170 2.73 -25.01 -14.54
C LEU A 170 1.22 -24.97 -14.78
N ALA A 171 0.81 -25.15 -16.03
CA ALA A 171 -0.58 -25.38 -16.39
C ALA A 171 -1.14 -26.62 -15.66
N PRO A 172 -2.48 -26.75 -15.51
CA PRO A 172 -3.10 -27.88 -14.79
C PRO A 172 -2.74 -29.27 -15.35
N SER A 173 -2.34 -29.36 -16.62
CA SER A 173 -1.82 -30.60 -17.24
C SER A 173 -0.51 -31.07 -16.60
N GLY A 174 0.21 -30.17 -15.94
CA GLY A 174 1.52 -30.42 -15.34
C GLY A 174 2.67 -30.59 -16.33
N ARG A 175 2.42 -30.39 -17.64
CA ARG A 175 3.36 -30.68 -18.73
C ARG A 175 3.82 -29.45 -19.51
N GLU A 176 3.19 -28.31 -19.28
CA GLU A 176 3.46 -27.05 -19.95
C GLU A 176 3.43 -25.90 -18.93
N PHE A 177 4.13 -24.82 -19.22
CA PHE A 177 3.94 -23.56 -18.49
C PHE A 177 2.60 -22.92 -18.84
N PHE A 178 2.07 -22.10 -17.93
CA PHE A 178 0.86 -21.33 -18.21
C PHE A 178 1.02 -20.42 -19.44
N ALA A 179 -0.03 -20.38 -20.26
CA ALA A 179 -0.22 -19.33 -21.27
C ALA A 179 -0.79 -18.07 -20.58
N VAL A 180 0.10 -17.27 -20.00
CA VAL A 180 -0.28 -16.18 -19.09
C VAL A 180 -0.64 -14.87 -19.77
N ASP A 181 -0.23 -14.67 -21.02
CA ASP A 181 -0.53 -13.43 -21.73
C ASP A 181 -2.05 -13.33 -21.98
N PRO A 182 -2.71 -12.23 -21.53
CA PRO A 182 -4.16 -12.12 -21.64
C PRO A 182 -4.62 -12.13 -23.11
N ARG A 183 -5.56 -13.03 -23.44
CA ARG A 183 -6.13 -13.14 -24.80
C ARG A 183 -7.01 -11.95 -25.18
N GLU A 184 -7.57 -11.27 -24.19
CA GLU A 184 -8.52 -10.18 -24.35
C GLU A 184 -8.27 -9.08 -23.31
N GLY A 185 -8.89 -7.92 -23.52
CA GLY A 185 -8.78 -6.76 -22.63
C GLY A 185 -7.48 -5.96 -22.80
N PHE A 186 -7.36 -4.90 -22.01
CA PHE A 186 -6.21 -4.00 -22.01
C PHE A 186 -5.78 -3.73 -20.57
N SER A 187 -4.48 -3.88 -20.28
CA SER A 187 -3.92 -3.57 -18.97
C SER A 187 -2.43 -3.26 -19.05
N VAL A 188 -2.03 -2.10 -18.51
CA VAL A 188 -0.62 -1.73 -18.28
C VAL A 188 -0.09 -2.26 -16.94
N ARG A 189 -0.91 -3.02 -16.20
CA ARG A 189 -0.70 -3.45 -14.80
C ARG A 189 -0.78 -4.97 -14.65
N ASN A 190 -0.33 -5.72 -15.64
CA ASN A 190 -0.33 -7.19 -15.61
C ASN A 190 0.76 -7.74 -14.66
N PHE A 191 0.73 -7.36 -13.37
CA PHE A 191 1.67 -7.82 -12.35
C PHE A 191 1.53 -9.32 -12.06
N GLN A 192 0.30 -9.83 -12.09
CA GLN A 192 -0.06 -11.22 -11.80
C GLN A 192 0.56 -12.23 -12.77
N ILE A 193 0.93 -11.83 -13.99
CA ILE A 193 1.48 -12.76 -14.99
C ILE A 193 3.00 -12.87 -14.91
N GLN A 194 3.69 -11.94 -14.24
CA GLN A 194 5.14 -11.75 -14.42
C GLN A 194 5.96 -12.96 -13.97
N THR A 195 5.62 -13.56 -12.82
CA THR A 195 6.30 -14.75 -12.29
C THR A 195 6.27 -15.89 -13.31
N ALA A 196 5.08 -16.30 -13.71
CA ALA A 196 4.87 -17.41 -14.63
C ALA A 196 5.36 -17.11 -16.06
N LYS A 197 5.30 -15.84 -16.50
CA LYS A 197 5.84 -15.38 -17.78
C LYS A 197 7.36 -15.51 -17.87
N LEU A 198 8.06 -15.30 -16.75
CA LEU A 198 9.52 -15.31 -16.67
C LEU A 198 10.11 -16.66 -16.23
N ALA A 199 9.29 -17.56 -15.67
CA ALA A 199 9.73 -18.91 -15.28
C ALA A 199 10.39 -19.71 -16.42
N PRO A 200 9.88 -19.68 -17.68
CA PRO A 200 10.55 -20.36 -18.78
C PRO A 200 11.93 -19.78 -19.15
N LEU A 201 12.21 -18.53 -18.76
CA LEU A 201 13.46 -17.79 -19.01
C LEU A 201 14.38 -17.79 -17.78
N SER A 202 14.29 -18.81 -16.93
CA SER A 202 14.98 -18.86 -15.64
C SER A 202 15.62 -20.23 -15.39
N ASP A 203 16.74 -20.25 -14.66
CA ASP A 203 17.21 -21.46 -14.00
C ASP A 203 16.20 -21.83 -12.90
N ILE A 204 15.71 -23.07 -12.89
CA ILE A 204 14.64 -23.52 -12.00
C ILE A 204 15.26 -24.30 -10.83
N ILE A 205 14.88 -23.95 -9.61
CA ILE A 205 15.36 -24.62 -8.39
C ILE A 205 14.14 -25.20 -7.67
N VAL A 206 14.14 -26.51 -7.43
CA VAL A 206 13.05 -27.23 -6.78
C VAL A 206 13.49 -27.70 -5.40
N TYR A 207 12.65 -27.47 -4.40
CA TYR A 207 12.85 -27.96 -3.03
C TYR A 207 11.51 -28.38 -2.41
N GLY A 208 11.56 -29.15 -1.33
CA GLY A 208 10.40 -29.55 -0.54
C GLY A 208 10.60 -29.25 0.94
N GLU A 209 9.52 -29.40 1.71
CA GLU A 209 9.62 -29.56 3.16
C GLU A 209 10.31 -30.88 3.53
N ASP A 210 10.78 -30.99 4.76
CA ASP A 210 11.52 -32.16 5.25
C ASP A 210 10.71 -33.47 5.18
N ASN A 211 9.38 -33.39 5.16
CA ASN A 211 8.48 -34.54 5.03
C ASN A 211 8.16 -34.91 3.58
N VAL A 212 8.58 -34.11 2.59
CA VAL A 212 8.34 -34.39 1.18
C VAL A 212 9.35 -35.43 0.69
N SER A 213 8.86 -36.47 0.04
CA SER A 213 9.74 -37.53 -0.49
C SER A 213 10.59 -37.03 -1.67
N GLN A 214 11.81 -37.54 -1.78
CA GLN A 214 12.71 -37.23 -2.90
C GLN A 214 12.06 -37.53 -4.25
N ASN A 215 11.23 -38.57 -4.34
CA ASN A 215 10.50 -38.94 -5.56
C ASN A 215 9.49 -37.86 -5.99
N GLN A 216 8.79 -37.22 -5.04
CA GLN A 216 7.88 -36.11 -5.35
C GLN A 216 8.64 -34.88 -5.82
N ILE A 217 9.79 -34.59 -5.22
CA ILE A 217 10.66 -33.48 -5.65
C ILE A 217 11.17 -33.73 -7.07
N LEU A 218 11.63 -34.94 -7.35
CA LEU A 218 12.12 -35.34 -8.65
C LEU A 218 11.02 -35.32 -9.73
N ASP A 219 9.80 -35.76 -9.42
CA ASP A 219 8.65 -35.68 -10.35
C ASP A 219 8.37 -34.23 -10.77
N ILE A 220 8.25 -33.32 -9.80
CA ILE A 220 8.00 -31.90 -10.08
C ILE A 220 9.16 -31.27 -10.86
N ALA A 221 10.40 -31.58 -10.49
CA ALA A 221 11.57 -31.11 -11.24
C ALA A 221 11.58 -31.62 -12.68
N ALA A 222 11.28 -32.91 -12.91
CA ALA A 222 11.19 -33.48 -14.26
C ALA A 222 10.09 -32.84 -15.09
N ARG A 223 8.93 -32.57 -14.48
CA ARG A 223 7.81 -31.86 -15.12
C ARG A 223 8.18 -30.44 -15.52
N LEU A 224 8.83 -29.68 -14.63
CA LEU A 224 9.31 -28.32 -14.92
C LEU A 224 10.36 -28.31 -16.03
N ALA A 225 11.35 -29.20 -15.97
CA ALA A 225 12.39 -29.31 -17.00
C ALA A 225 11.79 -29.67 -18.37
N THR A 226 10.85 -30.62 -18.40
CA THR A 226 10.13 -31.02 -19.62
C THR A 226 9.27 -29.87 -20.16
N ALA A 227 8.55 -29.17 -19.30
CA ALA A 227 7.75 -28.00 -19.67
C ALA A 227 8.64 -26.87 -20.25
N GLN A 228 9.83 -26.67 -19.70
CA GLN A 228 10.80 -25.67 -20.19
C GLN A 228 11.36 -26.06 -21.54
N TYR A 229 11.67 -27.34 -21.74
CA TYR A 229 12.07 -27.86 -23.04
C TYR A 229 10.99 -27.66 -24.10
N HIS A 230 9.74 -28.05 -23.83
CA HIS A 230 8.61 -27.85 -24.75
C HIS A 230 8.33 -26.37 -25.02
N TRP A 231 8.38 -25.53 -24.00
CA TRP A 231 8.21 -24.09 -24.15
C TRP A 231 9.27 -23.51 -25.10
N ARG A 232 10.52 -23.94 -24.95
CA ARG A 232 11.63 -23.49 -25.81
C ARG A 232 11.42 -23.91 -27.27
N LEU A 233 11.05 -25.16 -27.52
CA LEU A 233 10.75 -25.64 -28.88
C LEU A 233 9.65 -24.81 -29.57
N LYS A 234 8.66 -24.34 -28.81
CA LYS A 234 7.54 -23.55 -29.33
C LYS A 234 7.87 -22.07 -29.53
N ASN A 235 8.71 -21.48 -28.67
CA ASN A 235 8.87 -20.03 -28.57
C ASN A 235 10.25 -19.50 -29.01
N ASP A 236 11.30 -20.33 -29.03
CA ASP A 236 12.67 -19.97 -29.43
C ASP A 236 13.15 -20.84 -30.60
N LEU A 237 12.44 -20.74 -31.73
CA LEU A 237 12.72 -21.51 -32.95
C LEU A 237 14.13 -21.27 -33.51
N GLU A 238 14.66 -20.06 -33.31
CA GLU A 238 16.02 -19.67 -33.72
C GLU A 238 17.10 -20.17 -32.74
N GLN A 239 16.72 -20.85 -31.65
CA GLN A 239 17.61 -21.31 -30.57
C GLN A 239 18.55 -20.23 -30.05
N SER A 240 18.02 -19.00 -29.95
CA SER A 240 18.81 -17.81 -29.67
C SER A 240 18.95 -17.48 -28.19
N LEU A 241 18.19 -18.16 -27.33
CA LEU A 241 18.24 -18.00 -25.88
C LEU A 241 19.34 -18.88 -25.25
N PRO A 242 19.90 -18.51 -24.09
CA PRO A 242 20.80 -19.40 -23.36
C PRO A 242 20.09 -20.69 -22.92
N SER A 243 20.86 -21.74 -22.61
CA SER A 243 20.31 -22.92 -21.93
C SER A 243 19.99 -22.60 -20.48
N TYR A 244 18.78 -22.97 -20.06
CA TYR A 244 18.30 -22.87 -18.69
C TYR A 244 18.30 -24.27 -18.08
N ASN A 245 18.66 -24.34 -16.80
CA ASN A 245 18.88 -25.60 -16.10
C ASN A 245 17.87 -25.79 -14.98
N THR A 246 17.55 -27.04 -14.65
CA THR A 246 16.71 -27.41 -13.49
C THR A 246 17.56 -28.07 -12.42
N PHE A 247 17.42 -27.60 -11.18
CA PHE A 247 18.15 -28.03 -10.01
C PHE A 247 17.21 -28.55 -8.93
N ILE A 248 17.67 -29.54 -8.17
CA ILE A 248 17.05 -29.98 -6.92
C ILE A 248 17.98 -29.60 -5.77
N LEU A 249 17.43 -28.95 -4.75
CA LEU A 249 18.19 -28.65 -3.55
C LEU A 249 18.55 -29.94 -2.79
N ALA A 250 19.82 -30.13 -2.48
CA ALA A 250 20.35 -31.35 -1.90
C ALA A 250 20.09 -31.51 -0.40
N CYS A 251 19.86 -30.40 0.32
CA CYS A 251 19.66 -30.41 1.76
C CYS A 251 18.16 -30.28 2.12
N PRO A 252 17.75 -30.80 3.29
CA PRO A 252 16.42 -30.54 3.82
C PRO A 252 16.21 -29.04 4.11
N PHE A 253 14.95 -28.61 4.20
CA PHE A 253 14.61 -27.23 4.47
C PHE A 253 15.10 -26.78 5.85
N SER A 254 15.00 -27.63 6.88
CA SER A 254 15.49 -27.34 8.24
C SER A 254 16.97 -26.95 8.28
N GLU A 255 17.80 -27.49 7.38
CA GLU A 255 19.20 -27.09 7.29
C GLU A 255 19.37 -25.67 6.76
N ILE A 256 18.54 -25.25 5.79
CA ILE A 256 18.53 -23.87 5.28
C ILE A 256 18.07 -22.92 6.37
N GLU A 257 17.00 -23.29 7.09
CA GLU A 257 16.45 -22.51 8.20
C GLU A 257 17.50 -22.28 9.30
N ALA A 258 18.30 -23.30 9.64
CA ALA A 258 19.35 -23.19 10.63
C ALA A 258 20.60 -22.43 10.14
N LYS A 259 21.06 -22.70 8.91
CA LYS A 259 22.39 -22.25 8.42
C LYS A 259 22.36 -21.05 7.47
N SER A 260 21.20 -20.74 6.88
CA SER A 260 21.00 -19.65 5.92
C SER A 260 19.65 -18.93 6.17
N PRO A 261 19.36 -18.45 7.38
CA PRO A 261 18.05 -17.92 7.72
C PRO A 261 17.65 -16.68 6.90
N GLY A 262 18.63 -15.93 6.37
CA GLY A 262 18.38 -14.79 5.46
C GLY A 262 17.79 -15.17 4.09
N LEU A 263 17.74 -16.47 3.76
CA LEU A 263 17.03 -16.99 2.59
C LEU A 263 15.60 -17.41 2.91
N VAL A 264 15.23 -17.53 4.17
CA VAL A 264 13.94 -18.08 4.59
C VAL A 264 12.97 -16.94 4.83
N ALA A 265 11.90 -16.88 4.05
CA ALA A 265 10.81 -15.93 4.25
C ALA A 265 9.86 -16.39 5.36
N ILE A 266 9.49 -17.68 5.34
CA ILE A 266 8.59 -18.29 6.34
C ILE A 266 9.22 -19.57 6.85
N GLY A 267 9.32 -19.69 8.16
CA GLY A 267 9.88 -20.86 8.83
C GLY A 267 9.03 -22.11 8.71
N SER A 268 9.58 -23.24 9.15
CA SER A 268 8.88 -24.54 9.17
C SER A 268 7.62 -24.53 10.05
N ASN A 269 7.58 -23.67 11.07
CA ASN A 269 6.45 -23.44 11.96
C ASN A 269 5.36 -22.49 11.38
N GLY A 270 5.53 -22.00 10.15
CA GLY A 270 4.61 -21.05 9.51
C GLY A 270 4.76 -19.60 9.96
N GLN A 271 5.75 -19.28 10.79
CA GLN A 271 6.03 -17.92 11.23
C GLN A 271 6.98 -17.20 10.27
N LEU A 272 6.75 -15.90 10.08
CA LEU A 272 7.68 -15.04 9.34
C LEU A 272 9.00 -14.93 10.10
N THR A 273 10.12 -15.00 9.40
CA THR A 273 11.46 -14.91 10.01
C THR A 273 11.90 -13.48 10.31
N ASN A 274 11.20 -12.49 9.73
CA ASN A 274 11.56 -11.07 9.69
C ASN A 274 12.94 -10.76 9.06
N GLN A 275 13.61 -11.75 8.43
CA GLN A 275 14.90 -11.57 7.77
C GLN A 275 14.75 -11.26 6.27
N VAL A 276 13.61 -11.60 5.70
CA VAL A 276 13.25 -11.34 4.31
C VAL A 276 12.10 -10.36 4.29
N MET A 277 12.20 -9.35 3.43
CA MET A 277 11.11 -8.39 3.21
C MET A 277 9.82 -9.09 2.77
N ASP A 278 8.74 -8.85 3.52
CA ASP A 278 7.38 -9.24 3.19
C ASP A 278 6.51 -7.97 3.04
N PHE A 279 5.78 -7.88 1.93
CA PHE A 279 5.01 -6.67 1.60
C PHE A 279 3.84 -6.43 2.57
N PHE A 280 3.13 -7.50 2.98
CA PHE A 280 1.96 -7.41 3.85
C PHE A 280 2.37 -7.03 5.27
N GLN A 281 3.40 -7.69 5.79
CA GLN A 281 3.94 -7.39 7.11
C GLN A 281 4.51 -5.98 7.17
N TRP A 282 5.28 -5.56 6.16
CA TRP A 282 5.87 -4.23 6.15
C TRP A 282 4.83 -3.13 5.97
N GLU A 283 3.81 -3.33 5.13
CA GLU A 283 2.67 -2.40 5.05
C GLU A 283 1.97 -2.27 6.41
N ARG A 284 1.69 -3.40 7.09
CA ARG A 284 1.10 -3.37 8.44
C ARG A 284 1.99 -2.63 9.44
N PHE A 285 3.30 -2.88 9.43
CA PHE A 285 4.26 -2.17 10.28
C PHE A 285 4.22 -0.66 10.03
N GLU A 286 4.26 -0.23 8.76
CA GLU A 286 4.18 1.17 8.37
C GLU A 286 2.83 1.81 8.76
N MET A 287 1.73 1.07 8.64
CA MET A 287 0.41 1.52 9.08
C MET A 287 0.38 1.74 10.59
N CYS A 288 0.85 0.76 11.38
CA CYS A 288 0.88 0.86 12.85
C CYS A 288 1.85 1.93 13.35
N GLU A 289 3.00 2.11 12.70
CA GLU A 289 3.95 3.18 13.03
C GLU A 289 3.33 4.55 12.75
N MET A 290 2.73 4.72 11.57
CA MET A 290 2.07 5.94 11.15
C MET A 290 0.88 6.32 12.05
N SER A 291 0.11 5.33 12.51
CA SER A 291 -1.09 5.54 13.33
C SER A 291 -0.85 5.39 14.82
N ARG A 292 0.39 5.13 15.26
CA ARG A 292 0.79 4.89 16.66
C ARG A 292 0.00 5.76 17.63
N ALA A 293 -0.47 5.15 18.72
CA ALA A 293 -1.29 5.83 19.71
C ALA A 293 -0.68 7.18 20.11
N SER A 294 -1.46 8.24 19.94
CA SER A 294 -1.07 9.59 20.35
C SER A 294 -2.28 10.37 20.83
N GLU A 295 -2.05 11.25 21.78
CA GLU A 295 -3.08 12.11 22.35
C GLU A 295 -3.63 13.11 21.32
N ILE A 296 -4.95 13.10 21.09
CA ILE A 296 -5.65 14.06 20.22
C ILE A 296 -6.29 15.20 21.00
N SER A 297 -6.67 14.94 22.25
CA SER A 297 -7.16 15.91 23.24
C SER A 297 -6.83 15.39 24.63
N ARG A 298 -6.93 16.23 25.66
CA ARG A 298 -6.56 15.88 27.04
C ARG A 298 -7.20 14.55 27.47
N ASN A 299 -6.36 13.55 27.76
CA ASN A 299 -6.71 12.18 28.12
C ASN A 299 -7.45 11.34 27.06
N ILE A 300 -7.55 11.83 25.82
CA ILE A 300 -8.11 11.09 24.67
C ILE A 300 -7.02 10.76 23.66
N TRP A 301 -6.84 9.48 23.40
CA TRP A 301 -5.84 8.93 22.51
C TRP A 301 -6.52 8.29 21.29
N LEU A 302 -5.83 8.36 20.15
CA LEU A 302 -6.25 7.71 18.91
C LEU A 302 -5.10 6.81 18.43
N GLY A 303 -5.36 5.56 18.12
CA GLY A 303 -4.33 4.62 17.68
C GLY A 303 -4.85 3.30 17.12
N PRO A 304 -3.97 2.43 16.61
CA PRO A 304 -4.35 1.11 16.12
C PRO A 304 -4.71 0.18 17.29
N THR A 305 -5.50 -0.85 16.99
CA THR A 305 -5.70 -1.97 17.92
C THR A 305 -4.34 -2.60 18.21
N SER A 306 -3.89 -2.49 19.46
CA SER A 306 -2.55 -2.93 19.86
C SER A 306 -2.39 -4.45 19.75
N ASP A 307 -1.23 -4.92 19.29
CA ASP A 307 -0.98 -6.36 19.11
C ASP A 307 -1.07 -7.15 20.43
N TYR A 308 -0.84 -6.54 21.61
CA TYR A 308 -1.06 -7.23 22.90
C TYR A 308 -2.56 -7.42 23.25
N LEU A 309 -3.46 -6.59 22.70
CA LEU A 309 -4.90 -6.80 22.82
C LEU A 309 -5.34 -8.02 21.99
N LEU A 310 -4.58 -8.34 20.93
CA LEU A 310 -4.75 -9.54 20.10
C LEU A 310 -4.00 -10.77 20.67
N LEU A 311 -2.88 -10.57 21.35
CA LEU A 311 -2.01 -11.60 21.94
C LEU A 311 -2.31 -11.86 23.43
N SER A 312 -3.58 -11.96 23.83
CA SER A 312 -3.94 -12.39 25.20
C SER A 312 -3.53 -13.86 25.45
N GLY A 313 -2.23 -14.08 25.63
CA GLY A 313 -1.54 -15.29 26.07
C GLY A 313 -0.46 -14.91 27.10
N PRO A 314 -0.07 -15.84 27.98
CA PRO A 314 0.70 -15.53 29.19
C PRO A 314 2.18 -15.27 28.85
N GLY A 315 2.55 -14.03 28.56
CA GLY A 315 3.96 -13.65 28.34
C GLY A 315 4.09 -12.28 27.67
N GLY A 316 3.80 -11.21 28.41
CA GLY A 316 3.85 -9.83 27.91
C GLY A 316 5.24 -9.22 27.82
N CYS A 317 5.36 -8.15 27.03
CA CYS A 317 6.45 -7.17 27.04
C CYS A 317 5.98 -5.90 27.81
N PRO A 318 6.80 -5.30 28.69
CA PRO A 318 6.37 -4.25 29.60
C PRO A 318 6.61 -2.85 29.01
N SER A 319 5.65 -2.31 28.26
CA SER A 319 5.53 -0.86 28.05
C SER A 319 4.11 -0.41 27.69
N ALA A 320 3.07 -1.13 28.16
CA ALA A 320 1.70 -0.81 27.79
C ALA A 320 1.22 0.42 28.58
N GLU A 321 0.96 1.52 27.87
CA GLU A 321 0.14 2.60 28.41
C GLU A 321 -1.20 2.00 28.85
N THR A 322 -1.48 2.02 30.16
CA THR A 322 -2.74 1.50 30.70
C THR A 322 -3.84 2.52 30.46
N PHE A 323 -4.78 2.18 29.57
CA PHE A 323 -6.00 2.95 29.33
C PHE A 323 -7.12 2.46 30.25
N ASP A 324 -7.92 3.38 30.78
CA ASP A 324 -9.08 3.06 31.61
C ASP A 324 -10.30 2.69 30.76
N LEU A 325 -10.39 3.20 29.53
CA LEU A 325 -11.45 2.88 28.58
C LEU A 325 -10.86 2.65 27.19
N LEU A 326 -11.22 1.52 26.58
CA LEU A 326 -10.91 1.19 25.20
C LEU A 326 -12.19 1.29 24.37
N ILE A 327 -12.18 2.12 23.33
CA ILE A 327 -13.30 2.29 22.40
C ILE A 327 -12.92 1.67 21.07
N GLU A 328 -13.46 0.50 20.76
CA GLU A 328 -13.29 -0.17 19.48
C GLU A 328 -14.36 0.33 18.50
N THR A 329 -13.95 0.95 17.41
CA THR A 329 -14.89 1.36 16.36
C THR A 329 -15.08 0.22 15.37
N SER A 330 -16.32 -0.17 15.08
CA SER A 330 -16.64 -1.35 14.25
C SER A 330 -17.94 -1.16 13.47
N GLU A 331 -18.04 -1.80 12.29
CA GLU A 331 -19.24 -1.74 11.43
C GLU A 331 -20.50 -2.34 12.09
N LEU A 332 -20.34 -3.25 13.05
CA LEU A 332 -21.46 -3.94 13.72
C LEU A 332 -21.98 -3.19 14.96
N ALA A 333 -21.29 -2.13 15.38
CA ALA A 333 -21.60 -1.43 16.61
C ALA A 333 -22.78 -0.45 16.43
N SER A 334 -23.44 -0.11 17.54
CA SER A 334 -24.49 0.91 17.60
C SER A 334 -24.06 2.02 18.55
N ILE A 335 -24.61 3.24 18.39
CA ILE A 335 -24.31 4.36 19.29
C ILE A 335 -24.82 4.00 20.70
N PRO A 336 -23.99 4.07 21.75
CA PRO A 336 -24.40 3.64 23.08
C PRO A 336 -25.44 4.59 23.67
N GLY A 337 -26.55 4.02 24.16
CA GLY A 337 -27.60 4.79 24.81
C GLY A 337 -27.25 5.23 26.23
N PRO A 338 -27.93 6.24 26.81
CA PRO A 338 -27.61 6.80 28.13
C PRO A 338 -27.60 5.79 29.28
N ARG A 339 -28.50 4.79 29.24
CA ARG A 339 -28.57 3.73 30.27
C ARG A 339 -27.32 2.85 30.26
N PHE A 340 -26.79 2.56 29.08
CA PHE A 340 -25.57 1.77 28.94
C PHE A 340 -24.36 2.54 29.48
N LEU A 341 -24.23 3.82 29.12
CA LEU A 341 -23.16 4.70 29.61
C LEU A 341 -23.18 4.84 31.14
N ALA A 342 -24.38 4.94 31.74
CA ALA A 342 -24.51 5.01 33.20
C ALA A 342 -24.04 3.73 33.92
N ASN A 343 -24.27 2.56 33.33
CA ASN A 343 -23.76 1.30 33.86
C ASN A 343 -22.24 1.21 33.73
N LEU A 344 -21.70 1.61 32.56
CA LEU A 344 -20.27 1.60 32.31
C LEU A 344 -19.51 2.52 33.27
N ASN A 345 -20.11 3.66 33.66
CA ASN A 345 -19.54 4.57 34.64
C ASN A 345 -19.31 3.93 36.01
N LYS A 346 -20.16 2.99 36.43
CA LYS A 346 -19.97 2.23 37.67
C LYS A 346 -18.82 1.22 37.54
N GLN A 347 -18.76 0.54 36.39
CA GLN A 347 -17.75 -0.48 36.12
C GLN A 347 -16.33 0.11 35.95
N LEU A 348 -16.22 1.37 35.50
CA LEU A 348 -14.93 2.08 35.40
C LEU A 348 -14.24 2.30 36.75
N GLU A 349 -14.99 2.27 37.87
CA GLU A 349 -14.41 2.29 39.22
C GLU A 349 -13.77 0.93 39.59
N GLU A 350 -14.23 -0.16 38.97
CA GLU A 350 -13.77 -1.53 39.23
C GLU A 350 -12.55 -1.92 38.37
N GLY A 351 -12.32 -1.25 37.25
CA GLY A 351 -11.16 -1.48 36.37
C GLY A 351 -11.37 -1.05 34.92
N PRO A 352 -10.39 -1.31 34.03
CA PRO A 352 -10.46 -0.93 32.63
C PRO A 352 -11.66 -1.54 31.90
N GLN A 353 -12.38 -0.71 31.12
CA GLN A 353 -13.57 -1.14 30.39
C GLN A 353 -13.38 -1.07 28.87
N LYS A 354 -14.27 -1.78 28.16
CA LYS A 354 -14.36 -1.75 26.69
C LYS A 354 -15.73 -1.25 26.26
N LEU A 355 -15.74 -0.44 25.21
CA LEU A 355 -16.93 0.09 24.55
C LEU A 355 -16.79 -0.12 23.04
N GLU A 356 -17.87 -0.49 22.38
CA GLU A 356 -17.93 -0.46 20.91
C GLU A 356 -18.64 0.81 20.43
N PHE A 357 -18.20 1.34 19.29
CA PHE A 357 -18.82 2.52 18.68
C PHE A 357 -18.92 2.32 17.15
N PRO A 358 -19.94 2.86 16.45
CA PRO A 358 -20.07 2.68 15.01
C PRO A 358 -18.85 3.19 14.24
N SER A 359 -18.44 2.44 13.22
CA SER A 359 -17.33 2.85 12.36
C SER A 359 -17.65 4.11 11.56
N SER A 360 -16.62 4.89 11.23
CA SER A 360 -16.68 5.92 10.19
C SER A 360 -17.35 5.38 8.93
N GLY A 361 -18.23 6.17 8.32
CA GLY A 361 -18.97 5.80 7.12
C GLY A 361 -20.22 4.95 7.33
N SER A 362 -20.43 4.37 8.52
CA SER A 362 -21.60 3.51 8.82
C SER A 362 -22.87 4.30 9.19
N ILE A 363 -22.72 5.50 9.74
CA ILE A 363 -23.84 6.34 10.15
C ILE A 363 -24.34 7.15 8.95
N LEU A 364 -25.62 7.03 8.63
CA LEU A 364 -26.25 7.79 7.55
C LEU A 364 -26.67 9.18 8.03
N ALA A 365 -26.75 10.12 7.09
CA ALA A 365 -27.27 11.46 7.40
C ALA A 365 -28.69 11.33 7.98
N PRO A 366 -29.00 12.03 9.09
CA PRO A 366 -30.25 11.82 9.81
C PRO A 366 -31.44 12.19 8.93
N SER A 367 -32.29 11.21 8.60
CA SER A 367 -33.60 11.46 8.02
C SER A 367 -34.56 11.87 9.13
N SER A 368 -34.43 13.09 9.63
CA SER A 368 -35.33 13.68 10.65
C SER A 368 -35.34 13.01 12.05
N GLU A 369 -34.55 11.95 12.27
CA GLU A 369 -34.50 11.24 13.56
C GLU A 369 -33.53 11.93 14.55
N THR A 370 -34.09 12.48 15.62
CA THR A 370 -33.36 13.18 16.69
C THR A 370 -32.50 12.25 17.56
N ARG A 371 -32.84 10.95 17.61
CA ARG A 371 -32.31 10.03 18.61
C ARG A 371 -30.83 9.68 18.41
N GLU A 372 -30.41 9.33 17.20
CA GLU A 372 -29.00 8.99 16.94
C GLU A 372 -28.07 10.19 17.18
N VAL A 373 -28.55 11.39 16.80
CA VAL A 373 -27.87 12.65 17.07
C VAL A 373 -27.77 12.90 18.58
N ASP A 374 -28.85 12.71 19.32
CA ASP A 374 -28.86 12.88 20.78
C ASP A 374 -27.96 11.85 21.48
N ASP A 375 -27.99 10.58 21.05
CA ASP A 375 -27.14 9.52 21.59
C ASP A 375 -25.66 9.77 21.30
N LEU A 376 -25.32 10.29 20.11
CA LEU A 376 -23.95 10.71 19.77
C LEU A 376 -23.48 11.85 20.66
N VAL A 377 -24.27 12.92 20.75
CA VAL A 377 -23.93 14.11 21.54
C VAL A 377 -23.78 13.72 23.02
N ASN A 378 -24.67 12.87 23.54
CA ASN A 378 -24.55 12.33 24.89
C ASN A 378 -23.28 11.50 25.08
N THR A 379 -22.92 10.66 24.11
CA THR A 379 -21.69 9.85 24.15
C THR A 379 -20.46 10.74 24.18
N ILE A 380 -20.35 11.73 23.28
CA ILE A 380 -19.20 12.64 23.22
C ILE A 380 -19.10 13.48 24.50
N ARG A 381 -20.24 13.98 25.00
CA ARG A 381 -20.32 14.73 26.26
C ARG A 381 -19.84 13.86 27.43
N TRP A 382 -20.30 12.62 27.50
CA TRP A 382 -19.87 11.67 28.52
C TRP A 382 -18.36 11.39 28.45
N LEU A 383 -17.82 11.15 27.26
CA LEU A 383 -16.37 10.98 27.05
C LEU A 383 -15.58 12.21 27.49
N TYR A 384 -16.08 13.41 27.19
CA TYR A 384 -15.41 14.65 27.57
C TYR A 384 -15.27 14.78 29.08
N TYR A 385 -16.36 14.63 29.84
CA TYR A 385 -16.33 14.77 31.31
C TYR A 385 -15.65 13.59 32.00
N LEU A 386 -15.58 12.42 31.35
CA LEU A 386 -14.82 11.29 31.85
C LEU A 386 -13.30 11.56 31.76
N ALA A 387 -12.86 12.18 30.67
CA ALA A 387 -11.47 12.62 30.46
C ALA A 387 -11.12 13.93 31.20
N ASN A 388 -12.09 14.82 31.39
CA ASN A 388 -11.95 16.16 31.93
C ASN A 388 -13.01 16.39 33.02
N PRO A 389 -12.84 15.77 34.20
CA PRO A 389 -13.76 15.98 35.32
C PRO A 389 -13.70 17.44 35.76
N ASP A 390 -14.85 18.02 36.08
CA ASP A 390 -14.93 19.38 36.60
C ASP A 390 -14.12 19.48 37.90
N GLU A 391 -13.35 20.56 38.07
CA GLU A 391 -12.74 20.86 39.36
C GLU A 391 -13.87 21.10 40.38
N PRO A 392 -13.78 20.56 41.60
CA PRO A 392 -14.81 20.81 42.59
C PRO A 392 -14.87 22.32 42.85
N GLU A 393 -16.08 22.90 42.74
CA GLU A 393 -16.29 24.30 43.12
C GLU A 393 -15.81 24.49 44.57
N HIS A 394 -14.81 25.35 44.77
CA HIS A 394 -14.43 25.82 46.10
C HIS A 394 -15.50 26.82 46.57
N THR A 395 -16.65 26.30 46.98
CA THR A 395 -17.61 27.09 47.75
C THR A 395 -17.11 27.13 49.19
N VAL A 396 -16.62 28.30 49.59
CA VAL A 396 -16.45 28.62 51.01
C VAL A 396 -17.85 28.82 51.56
N ASP A 397 -18.20 28.13 52.65
CA ASP A 397 -19.46 28.38 53.33
C ASP A 397 -19.43 29.75 54.04
N ALA A 398 -20.57 30.14 54.62
CA ALA A 398 -20.71 31.43 55.29
C ALA A 398 -19.77 31.60 56.50
N ASP A 399 -19.17 30.51 56.98
CA ASP A 399 -18.28 30.46 58.14
C ASP A 399 -16.78 30.48 57.75
N GLY A 400 -16.47 30.49 56.44
CA GLY A 400 -15.11 30.52 55.93
C GLY A 400 -14.41 29.16 55.90
N ASP A 401 -15.16 28.07 56.12
CA ASP A 401 -14.65 26.71 56.04
C ASP A 401 -14.69 26.23 54.58
N ILE A 402 -13.64 25.49 54.20
CA ILE A 402 -13.59 24.83 52.90
C ILE A 402 -14.48 23.59 52.99
N ALA A 403 -15.66 23.61 52.36
CA ALA A 403 -16.49 22.43 52.23
C ALA A 403 -15.66 21.27 51.65
N MET A 404 -15.67 20.10 52.30
CA MET A 404 -14.97 18.91 51.80
C MET A 404 -15.54 18.61 50.41
N PRO A 405 -14.77 18.79 49.32
CA PRO A 405 -15.33 18.60 47.99
C PRO A 405 -15.69 17.13 47.81
N PRO A 406 -16.74 16.78 47.04
CA PRO A 406 -16.95 15.39 46.63
C PRO A 406 -15.64 14.88 46.03
N LEU A 407 -15.22 13.66 46.40
CA LEU A 407 -14.00 12.99 45.90
C LEU A 407 -13.76 13.40 44.45
N SER A 408 -12.72 14.20 44.19
CA SER A 408 -12.42 14.68 42.84
C SER A 408 -12.35 13.46 41.93
N ARG A 409 -13.25 13.36 40.95
CA ARG A 409 -13.24 12.22 40.03
C ARG A 409 -11.90 12.25 39.30
N ARG A 410 -11.15 11.15 39.35
CA ARG A 410 -9.89 11.07 38.60
C ARG A 410 -10.18 11.19 37.10
N PRO A 411 -9.36 11.91 36.32
CA PRO A 411 -9.48 11.88 34.87
C PRO A 411 -9.14 10.49 34.33
N HIS A 412 -9.92 9.99 33.39
CA HIS A 412 -9.70 8.67 32.78
C HIS A 412 -8.98 8.80 31.44
N LYS A 413 -8.02 7.93 31.20
CA LYS A 413 -7.33 7.80 29.90
C LYS A 413 -8.15 6.91 28.97
N ILE A 414 -8.52 7.45 27.83
CA ILE A 414 -9.37 6.78 26.85
C ILE A 414 -8.58 6.58 25.56
N LEU A 415 -8.61 5.36 25.01
CA LEU A 415 -8.10 5.06 23.67
C LEU A 415 -9.25 4.76 22.72
N ILE A 416 -9.37 5.55 21.66
CA ILE A 416 -10.19 5.23 20.48
C ILE A 416 -9.32 4.45 19.51
N HIS A 417 -9.74 3.24 19.13
CA HIS A 417 -8.95 2.39 18.25
C HIS A 417 -9.77 1.62 17.22
N CYS A 418 -9.10 1.26 16.13
CA CYS A 418 -9.52 0.32 15.10
C CYS A 418 -8.30 -0.41 14.54
N PRO A 419 -8.43 -1.46 13.71
CA PRO A 419 -7.30 -2.29 13.29
C PRO A 419 -6.11 -1.53 12.70
N ASP A 420 -6.36 -0.49 11.90
CA ASP A 420 -5.33 0.38 11.31
C ASP A 420 -5.14 1.72 12.05
N GLY A 421 -6.01 2.02 13.01
CA GLY A 421 -5.96 3.20 13.86
C GLY A 421 -6.52 4.49 13.26
N TYR A 422 -7.13 4.43 12.07
CA TYR A 422 -7.72 5.62 11.46
C TYR A 422 -8.97 5.38 10.61
N THR A 423 -9.17 4.24 9.94
CA THR A 423 -10.26 4.10 8.95
C THR A 423 -11.63 4.14 9.59
N GLU A 424 -11.81 3.40 10.69
CA GLU A 424 -13.10 3.27 11.35
C GLU A 424 -13.26 4.29 12.50
N SER A 425 -12.18 4.86 13.00
CA SER A 425 -12.17 5.70 14.20
C SER A 425 -12.32 7.21 13.93
N SER A 426 -12.25 7.63 12.66
CA SER A 426 -12.17 9.04 12.27
C SER A 426 -13.40 9.87 12.66
N LEU A 427 -14.61 9.37 12.41
CA LEU A 427 -15.86 10.07 12.74
C LEU A 427 -15.91 10.48 14.22
N LEU A 428 -15.69 9.53 15.13
CA LEU A 428 -15.74 9.78 16.57
C LEU A 428 -14.62 10.74 17.01
N ALA A 429 -13.40 10.54 16.51
CA ALA A 429 -12.26 11.39 16.84
C ALA A 429 -12.51 12.85 16.45
N ILE A 430 -13.07 13.08 15.26
CA ILE A 430 -13.35 14.43 14.79
C ILE A 430 -14.50 15.07 15.57
N ALA A 431 -15.60 14.33 15.76
CA ALA A 431 -16.75 14.82 16.53
C ALA A 431 -16.35 15.20 17.97
N TYR A 432 -15.47 14.41 18.58
CA TYR A 432 -14.91 14.71 19.89
C TYR A 432 -14.12 16.02 19.90
N VAL A 433 -13.22 16.23 18.94
CA VAL A 433 -12.41 17.47 18.87
C VAL A 433 -13.30 18.70 18.64
N MET A 434 -14.32 18.59 17.77
CA MET A 434 -15.32 19.66 17.57
C MET A 434 -15.97 20.05 18.90
N PHE A 435 -16.40 19.06 19.69
CA PHE A 435 -17.04 19.29 20.98
C PHE A 435 -16.07 19.83 22.04
N ALA A 436 -14.89 19.24 22.16
CA ALA A 436 -13.93 19.58 23.21
C ALA A 436 -13.37 21.00 23.05
N GLU A 437 -13.16 21.45 21.81
CA GLU A 437 -12.57 22.75 21.51
C GLU A 437 -13.58 23.81 21.03
N GLY A 438 -14.84 23.42 20.78
CA GLY A 438 -15.88 24.35 20.35
C GLY A 438 -15.68 24.88 18.92
N ILE A 439 -15.16 24.03 18.03
CA ILE A 439 -14.79 24.40 16.65
C ILE A 439 -15.63 23.65 15.61
N SER A 440 -15.72 24.22 14.40
CA SER A 440 -16.39 23.58 13.27
C SER A 440 -15.67 22.31 12.80
N ALA A 441 -16.37 21.44 12.09
CA ALA A 441 -15.82 20.26 11.44
C ALA A 441 -14.54 20.57 10.64
N PRO A 442 -14.52 21.51 9.67
CA PRO A 442 -13.32 21.85 8.90
C PRO A 442 -12.11 22.23 9.78
N ASN A 443 -12.34 22.96 10.88
CA ASN A 443 -11.27 23.33 11.80
C ASN A 443 -10.78 22.13 12.61
N ALA A 444 -11.66 21.22 13.03
CA ALA A 444 -11.26 19.97 13.66
C ALA A 444 -10.42 19.08 12.72
N TRP A 445 -10.78 19.01 11.43
CA TRP A 445 -9.96 18.37 10.37
C TRP A 445 -8.56 18.96 10.34
N LEU A 446 -8.46 20.29 10.22
CA LEU A 446 -7.17 20.99 10.14
C LEU A 446 -6.35 20.80 11.42
N ARG A 447 -6.98 20.85 12.60
CA ARG A 447 -6.30 20.67 13.88
C ARG A 447 -5.73 19.27 14.02
N LEU A 448 -6.54 18.24 13.76
CA LEU A 448 -6.11 16.84 13.79
C LEU A 448 -4.97 16.60 12.80
N HIS A 449 -5.11 17.11 11.58
CA HIS A 449 -4.14 16.87 10.52
C HIS A 449 -2.85 17.68 10.71
N SER A 450 -2.95 18.99 10.91
CA SER A 450 -1.84 19.93 10.89
C SER A 450 -1.18 20.09 12.25
N GLU A 451 -1.93 20.10 13.34
CA GLU A 451 -1.37 20.29 14.69
C GLU A 451 -1.07 18.95 15.37
N LYS A 452 -2.05 18.05 15.45
CA LYS A 452 -1.89 16.73 16.08
C LYS A 452 -1.15 15.73 15.20
N LYS A 453 -0.85 16.10 13.95
CA LYS A 453 -0.17 15.26 12.95
C LYS A 453 -0.83 13.88 12.75
N ARG A 454 -2.15 13.79 12.97
CA ARG A 454 -2.91 12.56 12.82
C ARG A 454 -3.29 12.33 11.37
N ASN A 455 -3.17 11.08 10.98
CA ASN A 455 -3.79 10.57 9.77
C ASN A 455 -5.19 10.08 10.15
N PHE A 456 -6.17 10.48 9.36
CA PHE A 456 -7.57 10.10 9.52
C PHE A 456 -8.20 10.00 8.12
N PHE A 457 -9.25 9.20 8.01
CA PHE A 457 -9.99 8.98 6.78
C PHE A 457 -11.47 9.11 7.09
N ALA A 458 -12.10 10.16 6.56
CA ALA A 458 -13.53 10.39 6.70
C ALA A 458 -14.23 10.16 5.36
N TYR A 459 -15.39 9.54 5.42
CA TYR A 459 -16.24 9.26 4.28
C TYR A 459 -17.09 10.48 3.92
N PRO A 460 -17.60 10.59 2.68
CA PRO A 460 -18.56 11.63 2.32
C PRO A 460 -19.82 11.64 3.20
N SER A 461 -20.25 10.46 3.69
CA SER A 461 -21.32 10.34 4.68
C SER A 461 -20.94 10.97 6.01
N ASP A 462 -19.70 10.79 6.49
CA ASP A 462 -19.22 11.42 7.72
C ASP A 462 -19.21 12.95 7.62
N VAL A 463 -18.76 13.50 6.47
CA VAL A 463 -18.79 14.95 6.24
C VAL A 463 -20.23 15.47 6.33
N THR A 464 -21.14 14.82 5.62
CA THR A 464 -22.56 15.20 5.62
C THR A 464 -23.17 15.11 7.01
N PHE A 465 -22.87 14.02 7.73
CA PHE A 465 -23.35 13.77 9.08
C PHE A 465 -22.79 14.80 10.08
N LEU A 466 -21.48 15.04 10.08
CA LEU A 466 -20.82 16.00 10.97
C LEU A 466 -21.29 17.44 10.73
N SER A 467 -21.49 17.84 9.47
CA SER A 467 -22.11 19.13 9.15
C SER A 467 -23.53 19.25 9.71
N SER A 468 -24.31 18.16 9.72
CA SER A 468 -25.68 18.16 10.25
C SER A 468 -25.75 18.26 11.78
N VAL A 469 -24.79 17.66 12.49
CA VAL A 469 -24.75 17.62 13.97
C VAL A 469 -23.92 18.76 14.59
N GLN A 470 -23.14 19.49 13.78
CA GLN A 470 -22.27 20.58 14.21
C GLN A 470 -22.95 21.56 15.16
N GLY A 471 -24.15 22.04 14.83
CA GLY A 471 -24.86 23.01 15.68
C GLY A 471 -25.19 22.47 17.07
N ARG A 472 -25.57 21.19 17.18
CA ARG A 472 -25.87 20.55 18.47
C ARG A 472 -24.59 20.30 19.28
N LEU A 473 -23.50 19.87 18.65
CA LEU A 473 -22.21 19.70 19.32
C LEU A 473 -21.67 21.03 19.86
N LEU A 474 -21.77 22.10 19.06
CA LEU A 474 -21.34 23.43 19.47
C LEU A 474 -22.23 24.01 20.57
N GLN A 475 -23.53 23.72 20.59
CA GLN A 475 -24.42 24.21 21.65
C GLN A 475 -24.11 23.57 23.02
N GLU A 476 -23.79 22.28 23.02
CA GLU A 476 -23.51 21.50 24.24
C GLU A 476 -22.03 21.56 24.68
N SER A 477 -21.15 22.09 23.82
CA SER A 477 -19.71 22.18 24.06
C SER A 477 -19.41 23.07 25.28
N PRO A 478 -18.54 22.64 26.21
CA PRO A 478 -18.11 23.48 27.32
C PRO A 478 -17.32 24.71 26.87
N ALA A 479 -16.65 24.66 25.72
CA ALA A 479 -15.85 25.77 25.18
C ALA A 479 -16.68 26.94 24.63
N THR A 480 -17.97 26.72 24.33
CA THR A 480 -18.87 27.71 23.70
C THR A 480 -20.00 28.20 24.63
N LYS A 481 -20.13 27.64 25.84
CA LYS A 481 -21.19 27.95 26.82
C LYS A 481 -21.35 29.45 27.10
N SER A 482 -20.26 30.23 27.03
CA SER A 482 -20.26 31.68 27.24
C SER A 482 -20.77 32.50 26.04
N HIS A 483 -20.68 31.97 24.81
CA HIS A 483 -20.90 32.73 23.57
C HIS A 483 -22.18 32.35 22.82
N LYS A 484 -22.95 31.33 23.26
CA LYS A 484 -24.20 30.86 22.61
C LYS A 484 -24.07 30.67 21.10
N LEU A 485 -22.93 30.16 20.65
CA LEU A 485 -22.64 29.97 19.23
C LEU A 485 -23.39 28.76 18.68
N THR A 486 -24.38 28.99 17.82
CA THR A 486 -25.26 27.94 17.27
C THR A 486 -24.87 27.47 15.87
N SER A 487 -24.10 28.26 15.12
CA SER A 487 -23.54 27.84 13.83
C SER A 487 -22.28 28.62 13.46
N LEU A 488 -21.36 27.94 12.77
CA LEU A 488 -20.19 28.54 12.13
C LEU A 488 -20.32 28.30 10.62
N PRO A 489 -20.13 29.32 9.76
CA PRO A 489 -20.12 29.11 8.33
C PRO A 489 -18.91 28.28 7.93
N ASP A 490 -19.14 27.27 7.08
CA ASP A 490 -18.05 26.46 6.56
C ASP A 490 -17.18 27.29 5.60
N PRO A 491 -15.85 27.14 5.64
CA PRO A 491 -14.95 27.80 4.71
C PRO A 491 -15.14 27.24 3.31
N GLN A 492 -14.87 28.08 2.30
CA GLN A 492 -15.13 27.74 0.90
C GLN A 492 -14.38 26.48 0.45
N TRP A 493 -13.17 26.23 0.96
CA TRP A 493 -12.40 25.03 0.68
C TRP A 493 -13.09 23.73 1.13
N PHE A 494 -13.92 23.76 2.17
CA PHE A 494 -14.57 22.58 2.75
C PHE A 494 -15.84 22.20 1.99
N ARG A 495 -16.46 23.15 1.27
CA ARG A 495 -17.72 22.95 0.53
C ARG A 495 -17.70 21.78 -0.46
N TYR A 496 -16.52 21.45 -0.99
CA TYR A 496 -16.32 20.36 -1.94
C TYR A 496 -15.40 19.26 -1.39
N CYS A 497 -15.16 19.25 -0.08
CA CYS A 497 -14.38 18.20 0.57
C CYS A 497 -15.23 16.93 0.64
N ASP A 498 -14.75 15.85 0.04
CA ASP A 498 -15.37 14.52 0.10
C ASP A 498 -14.97 13.73 1.36
N GLY A 499 -14.41 14.42 2.35
CA GLY A 499 -13.87 13.88 3.60
C GLY A 499 -12.36 13.65 3.54
N SER A 500 -11.76 13.74 2.35
CA SER A 500 -10.42 13.25 2.12
C SER A 500 -9.43 14.39 1.81
N LEU A 501 -8.41 14.54 2.66
CA LEU A 501 -7.29 15.47 2.44
C LEU A 501 -6.22 14.82 1.55
N PRO A 502 -5.34 15.60 0.89
CA PRO A 502 -4.13 15.04 0.31
C PRO A 502 -3.32 14.31 1.39
N SER A 503 -2.78 13.15 1.04
CA SER A 503 -2.10 12.27 2.00
C SER A 503 -0.72 12.81 2.32
N ARG A 504 -0.41 13.03 3.60
CA ARG A 504 0.92 13.42 4.05
C ARG A 504 1.85 12.21 4.00
N ILE A 505 2.76 12.18 3.02
CA ILE A 505 3.71 11.07 2.88
C ILE A 505 4.96 11.35 3.71
N LEU A 506 5.50 12.58 3.61
CA LEU A 506 6.59 13.08 4.43
C LEU A 506 6.17 14.45 5.01
N PRO A 507 6.83 14.97 6.05
CA PRO A 507 6.47 16.27 6.64
C PRO A 507 6.38 17.44 5.64
N TYR A 508 7.12 17.34 4.53
CA TYR A 508 7.21 18.35 3.47
C TYR A 508 6.62 17.90 2.12
N MET A 509 6.02 16.70 2.04
CA MET A 509 5.53 16.14 0.78
C MET A 509 4.17 15.47 0.94
N TYR A 510 3.23 15.91 0.12
CA TYR A 510 1.86 15.41 0.05
C TYR A 510 1.60 14.72 -1.27
N LEU A 511 0.82 13.64 -1.25
CA LEU A 511 0.32 12.93 -2.43
C LEU A 511 -1.18 13.19 -2.58
N GLY A 512 -1.58 13.74 -3.73
CA GLY A 512 -2.98 14.04 -4.02
C GLY A 512 -3.42 13.75 -5.45
N ASN A 513 -4.66 14.12 -5.73
CA ASN A 513 -5.31 14.03 -7.04
C ASN A 513 -5.50 15.45 -7.63
N LEU A 514 -6.10 15.52 -8.83
CA LEU A 514 -6.34 16.80 -9.50
C LEU A 514 -7.36 17.66 -8.76
N SER A 515 -8.36 17.06 -8.10
CA SER A 515 -9.34 17.79 -7.29
C SER A 515 -8.67 18.51 -6.11
N HIS A 516 -7.73 17.85 -5.42
CA HIS A 516 -6.95 18.47 -4.35
C HIS A 516 -6.10 19.64 -4.89
N ALA A 517 -5.47 19.45 -6.05
CA ALA A 517 -4.65 20.48 -6.67
C ALA A 517 -5.47 21.69 -7.11
N ASN A 518 -6.74 21.51 -7.46
CA ASN A 518 -7.68 22.57 -7.83
C ASN A 518 -8.47 23.15 -6.65
N ASN A 519 -8.06 22.87 -5.40
CA ASN A 519 -8.58 23.51 -4.20
C ASN A 519 -7.46 24.31 -3.50
N PRO A 520 -7.04 25.47 -4.06
CA PRO A 520 -5.88 26.20 -3.58
C PRO A 520 -6.03 26.72 -2.15
N GLU A 521 -7.25 27.05 -1.72
CA GLU A 521 -7.52 27.45 -0.33
C GLU A 521 -7.24 26.30 0.65
N MET A 522 -7.70 25.09 0.37
CA MET A 522 -7.35 23.90 1.18
C MET A 522 -5.83 23.72 1.23
N LEU A 523 -5.12 23.85 0.10
CA LEU A 523 -3.67 23.76 0.09
C LEU A 523 -3.05 24.82 1.01
N TRP A 524 -3.57 26.04 1.01
CA TRP A 524 -3.05 27.10 1.85
C TRP A 524 -3.25 26.86 3.34
N GLU A 525 -4.44 26.40 3.73
CA GLU A 525 -4.77 26.01 5.11
C GLU A 525 -3.90 24.84 5.61
N LEU A 526 -3.55 23.91 4.72
CA LEU A 526 -2.66 22.79 5.03
C LEU A 526 -1.17 23.18 5.08
N GLY A 527 -0.83 24.46 4.86
CA GLY A 527 0.57 24.92 4.79
C GLY A 527 1.29 24.49 3.50
N ILE A 528 0.57 23.97 2.51
CA ILE A 528 1.11 23.60 1.21
C ILE A 528 1.30 24.87 0.39
N ARG A 529 2.53 25.10 -0.06
CA ARG A 529 2.93 26.30 -0.81
C ARG A 529 3.67 25.97 -2.09
N ARG A 530 3.70 24.69 -2.49
CA ARG A 530 4.28 24.24 -3.75
C ARG A 530 3.44 23.14 -4.40
N VAL A 531 3.35 23.15 -5.72
CA VAL A 531 2.58 22.17 -6.51
C VAL A 531 3.44 21.58 -7.62
N LEU A 532 3.58 20.25 -7.62
CA LEU A 532 4.18 19.45 -8.66
C LEU A 532 3.09 18.66 -9.39
N SER A 533 2.78 19.14 -10.59
CA SER A 533 1.81 18.58 -11.53
C SER A 533 2.48 17.59 -12.47
N ILE A 534 1.95 16.35 -12.56
CA ILE A 534 2.49 15.32 -13.46
C ILE A 534 1.44 14.89 -14.48
N GLY A 535 1.62 15.39 -15.70
CA GLY A 535 0.78 15.14 -16.86
C GLY A 535 -0.67 15.62 -16.73
N GLU A 536 -0.98 16.44 -15.72
CA GLU A 536 -2.25 17.14 -15.54
C GLU A 536 -1.96 18.52 -14.96
N SER A 537 -2.40 19.59 -15.63
CA SER A 537 -2.24 20.96 -15.13
C SER A 537 -3.36 21.34 -14.16
N VAL A 538 -3.05 22.21 -13.20
CA VAL A 538 -4.07 22.92 -12.42
C VAL A 538 -4.85 23.90 -13.30
N THR A 539 -6.09 24.20 -12.90
CA THR A 539 -7.00 25.13 -13.57
C THR A 539 -7.39 26.26 -12.62
N TRP A 540 -6.39 26.96 -12.07
CA TRP A 540 -6.59 28.08 -11.16
C TRP A 540 -7.02 29.34 -11.89
N THR A 541 -7.83 30.16 -11.23
CA THR A 541 -8.18 31.51 -11.67
C THR A 541 -6.96 32.43 -11.68
N ALA A 542 -7.03 33.55 -12.41
CA ALA A 542 -5.96 34.54 -12.42
C ALA A 542 -5.65 35.11 -11.02
N SER A 543 -6.65 35.17 -10.13
CA SER A 543 -6.47 35.63 -8.75
C SER A 543 -5.67 34.64 -7.91
N GLU A 544 -5.99 33.35 -8.00
CA GLU A 544 -5.30 32.27 -7.29
C GLU A 544 -3.86 32.12 -7.79
N THR A 545 -3.65 32.16 -9.11
CA THR A 545 -2.32 32.09 -9.71
C THR A 545 -1.42 33.23 -9.24
N ARG A 546 -1.95 34.44 -9.03
CA ARG A 546 -1.17 35.58 -8.49
C ARG A 546 -0.73 35.40 -7.04
N LYS A 547 -1.45 34.58 -6.25
CA LYS A 547 -1.08 34.27 -4.85
C LYS A 547 0.05 33.26 -4.75
N MET A 548 0.44 32.62 -5.86
CA MET A 548 1.49 31.62 -5.90
C MET A 548 2.69 32.13 -6.69
N ASP A 549 3.88 32.06 -6.10
CA ASP A 549 5.11 32.33 -6.86
C ASP A 549 5.24 31.31 -8.01
N PRO A 550 5.46 31.74 -9.26
CA PRO A 550 5.66 30.82 -10.38
C PRO A 550 6.73 29.76 -10.14
N LYS A 551 7.77 30.04 -9.34
CA LYS A 551 8.82 29.06 -8.98
C LYS A 551 8.30 27.90 -8.11
N ASN A 552 7.14 28.09 -7.49
CA ASN A 552 6.49 27.11 -6.61
C ASN A 552 5.50 26.22 -7.37
N VAL A 553 5.39 26.35 -8.68
CA VAL A 553 4.57 25.49 -9.53
C VAL A 553 5.47 24.84 -10.58
N MET A 554 5.48 23.51 -10.65
CA MET A 554 6.18 22.77 -11.69
C MET A 554 5.23 21.80 -12.37
N HIS A 555 5.27 21.79 -13.70
CA HIS A 555 4.46 20.88 -14.52
C HIS A 555 5.34 20.03 -15.43
N ILE A 556 5.22 18.70 -15.28
CA ILE A 556 5.83 17.71 -16.16
C ILE A 556 4.81 17.30 -17.22
N THR A 557 5.02 17.69 -18.47
CA THR A 557 4.03 17.56 -19.55
C THR A 557 4.18 16.31 -20.41
N LYS A 558 5.39 15.73 -20.48
CA LYS A 558 5.73 14.65 -21.43
C LYS A 558 5.59 13.23 -20.85
N VAL A 559 4.67 13.03 -19.92
CA VAL A 559 4.49 11.74 -19.23
C VAL A 559 3.01 11.38 -19.15
N GLN A 560 2.60 10.39 -19.95
CA GLN A 560 1.31 9.75 -19.82
C GLN A 560 1.38 8.50 -18.93
N ASP A 561 0.24 8.08 -18.39
CA ASP A 561 0.11 6.83 -17.60
C ASP A 561 -0.18 5.61 -18.50
N ASN A 562 0.58 5.46 -19.58
CA ASN A 562 0.26 4.56 -20.69
C ASN A 562 1.15 3.30 -20.76
N GLY A 563 2.10 3.13 -19.84
CA GLY A 563 3.05 2.01 -19.88
C GLY A 563 4.15 2.11 -20.94
N ILE A 564 4.23 3.24 -21.66
CA ILE A 564 5.19 3.52 -22.75
C ILE A 564 6.08 4.72 -22.42
N ASP A 565 5.56 5.76 -21.79
CA ASP A 565 6.35 6.95 -21.48
C ASP A 565 7.22 6.68 -20.24
N PRO A 566 8.54 6.96 -20.28
CA PRO A 566 9.39 6.87 -19.10
C PRO A 566 9.15 8.03 -18.14
N LEU A 567 9.31 7.79 -16.85
CA LEU A 567 9.33 8.84 -15.82
C LEU A 567 10.71 9.03 -15.19
N THR A 568 11.59 8.03 -15.33
CA THR A 568 12.94 8.03 -14.72
C THR A 568 13.75 9.29 -15.05
N GLN A 569 13.62 9.83 -16.27
CA GLN A 569 14.37 11.02 -16.72
C GLN A 569 13.97 12.30 -15.97
N GLU A 570 12.74 12.34 -15.45
CA GLU A 570 12.21 13.50 -14.71
C GLU A 570 12.45 13.38 -13.21
N PHE A 571 12.94 12.23 -12.70
CA PHE A 571 13.10 11.98 -11.27
C PHE A 571 13.97 13.04 -10.60
N GLU A 572 15.22 13.25 -11.02
CA GLU A 572 16.11 14.21 -10.36
C GLU A 572 15.52 15.64 -10.33
N LYS A 573 14.90 16.07 -11.43
CA LYS A 573 14.23 17.37 -11.50
C LYS A 573 13.07 17.48 -10.52
N CYS A 574 12.22 16.45 -10.47
CA CYS A 574 11.08 16.38 -9.55
C CYS A 574 11.53 16.34 -8.09
N LEU A 575 12.51 15.50 -7.77
CA LEU A 575 13.03 15.35 -6.42
C LEU A 575 13.72 16.63 -5.95
N GLU A 576 14.50 17.29 -6.81
CA GLU A 576 15.15 18.56 -6.43
C GLU A 576 14.12 19.67 -6.16
N PHE A 577 13.04 19.73 -6.93
CA PHE A 577 11.94 20.66 -6.64
C PHE A 577 11.31 20.39 -5.27
N ILE A 578 11.06 19.12 -4.92
CA ILE A 578 10.51 18.73 -3.61
C ILE A 578 11.51 19.06 -2.48
N ARG A 579 12.80 18.74 -2.66
CA ARG A 579 13.86 19.01 -1.67
C ARG A 579 14.08 20.50 -1.47
N GLN A 580 14.00 21.30 -2.53
CA GLN A 580 14.06 22.75 -2.38
C GLN A 580 12.88 23.24 -1.51
N GLY A 581 11.69 22.65 -1.65
CA GLY A 581 10.53 23.00 -0.83
C GLY A 581 10.80 22.70 0.64
N LYS A 582 11.37 21.53 0.93
CA LYS A 582 11.85 21.18 2.26
C LYS A 582 12.84 22.20 2.83
N ARG A 583 13.84 22.64 2.05
CA ARG A 583 14.84 23.65 2.48
C ARG A 583 14.20 25.00 2.77
N ASP A 584 13.19 25.37 2.00
CA ASP A 584 12.43 26.62 2.14
C ASP A 584 11.37 26.55 3.25
N GLY A 585 11.25 25.42 3.98
CA GLY A 585 10.22 25.22 4.99
C GLY A 585 8.80 25.09 4.43
N MET A 586 8.66 24.79 3.12
CA MET A 586 7.38 24.70 2.41
C MET A 586 7.02 23.24 2.09
N ALA A 587 5.75 22.88 2.31
CA ALA A 587 5.23 21.60 1.85
C ALA A 587 4.89 21.62 0.35
N THR A 588 5.17 20.51 -0.32
CA THR A 588 4.91 20.30 -1.75
C THR A 588 3.79 19.28 -1.96
N LEU A 589 2.75 19.64 -2.71
CA LEU A 589 1.78 18.69 -3.24
C LEU A 589 2.30 18.09 -4.54
N VAL A 590 2.41 16.77 -4.59
CA VAL A 590 2.67 15.99 -5.81
C VAL A 590 1.36 15.36 -6.25
N HIS A 591 0.91 15.68 -7.46
CA HIS A 591 -0.36 15.16 -7.98
C HIS A 591 -0.31 14.76 -9.45
N CYS A 592 -1.24 13.90 -9.82
CA CYS A 592 -1.62 13.64 -11.20
C CYS A 592 -3.16 13.69 -11.25
N ARG A 593 -3.79 12.93 -12.15
CA ARG A 593 -5.26 12.89 -12.25
C ARG A 593 -5.91 12.31 -11.00
N VAL A 594 -5.56 11.07 -10.68
CA VAL A 594 -6.17 10.29 -9.58
C VAL A 594 -5.27 10.22 -8.35
N GLY A 595 -3.96 10.43 -8.52
CA GLY A 595 -3.01 10.27 -7.41
C GLY A 595 -2.62 8.81 -7.13
N VAL A 596 -2.63 7.95 -8.16
CA VAL A 596 -2.45 6.49 -8.04
C VAL A 596 -1.17 5.98 -8.69
N SER A 597 -0.80 6.49 -9.87
CA SER A 597 0.33 5.98 -10.66
C SER A 597 1.46 7.02 -10.78
N ARG A 598 1.38 7.94 -11.76
CA ARG A 598 2.40 8.98 -12.03
C ARG A 598 2.94 9.70 -10.79
N SER A 599 2.07 10.31 -9.97
CA SER A 599 2.47 11.02 -8.75
C SER A 599 2.94 10.11 -7.63
N ALA A 600 2.33 8.92 -7.49
CA ALA A 600 2.79 7.93 -6.53
C ALA A 600 4.22 7.48 -6.86
N THR A 601 4.56 7.28 -8.13
CA THR A 601 5.93 6.94 -8.57
C THR A 601 6.95 7.99 -8.10
N ILE A 602 6.67 9.29 -8.25
CA ILE A 602 7.58 10.34 -7.76
C ILE A 602 7.67 10.34 -6.24
N CYS A 603 6.54 10.18 -5.52
CA CYS A 603 6.57 10.09 -4.07
C CYS A 603 7.39 8.89 -3.57
N ILE A 604 7.28 7.72 -4.21
CA ILE A 604 8.10 6.54 -3.89
C ILE A 604 9.58 6.86 -4.15
N ALA A 605 9.92 7.47 -5.29
CA ALA A 605 11.30 7.85 -5.59
C ALA A 605 11.89 8.83 -4.56
N GLU A 606 11.11 9.80 -4.07
CA GLU A 606 11.53 10.72 -2.99
C GLU A 606 11.73 9.98 -1.67
N VAL A 607 10.82 9.06 -1.31
CA VAL A 607 10.96 8.25 -0.09
C VAL A 607 12.20 7.37 -0.15
N MET A 608 12.47 6.70 -1.27
CA MET A 608 13.70 5.92 -1.49
C MET A 608 14.95 6.80 -1.29
N SER A 609 14.93 8.01 -1.85
CA SER A 609 16.07 8.92 -1.80
C SER A 609 16.29 9.52 -0.41
N SER A 610 15.23 10.01 0.23
CA SER A 610 15.26 10.74 1.50
C SER A 610 15.42 9.84 2.73
N LEU A 611 14.81 8.64 2.72
CA LEU A 611 14.87 7.68 3.83
C LEU A 611 15.86 6.54 3.57
N ASN A 612 16.53 6.54 2.42
CA ASN A 612 17.48 5.47 2.04
C ASN A 612 16.82 4.07 2.08
N LEU A 613 15.57 3.98 1.63
CA LEU A 613 14.82 2.73 1.58
C LEU A 613 14.97 2.04 0.21
N SER A 614 14.90 0.71 0.23
CA SER A 614 14.73 -0.10 -0.97
C SER A 614 13.38 0.17 -1.64
N PHE A 615 13.22 -0.19 -2.91
CA PHE A 615 11.93 -0.03 -3.58
C PHE A 615 10.78 -0.74 -2.84
N PRO A 616 10.88 -2.04 -2.46
CA PRO A 616 9.82 -2.72 -1.71
C PRO A 616 9.36 -1.98 -0.46
N ARG A 617 10.33 -1.52 0.36
CA ARG A 617 10.05 -0.78 1.60
C ARG A 617 9.41 0.58 1.32
N ALA A 618 9.95 1.34 0.37
CA ALA A 618 9.42 2.65 0.01
C ALA A 618 8.00 2.55 -0.60
N TYR A 619 7.72 1.52 -1.38
CA TYR A 619 6.38 1.25 -1.91
C TYR A 619 5.38 1.03 -0.77
N CYS A 620 5.69 0.15 0.18
CA CYS A 620 4.83 -0.09 1.34
C CYS A 620 4.69 1.14 2.25
N PHE A 621 5.76 1.91 2.45
CA PHE A 621 5.73 3.19 3.19
C PHE A 621 4.73 4.18 2.61
N VAL A 622 4.77 4.39 1.28
CA VAL A 622 3.86 5.33 0.58
C VAL A 622 2.44 4.76 0.54
N ARG A 623 2.31 3.44 0.34
CA ARG A 623 1.02 2.76 0.27
C ARG A 623 0.26 2.85 1.60
N ALA A 624 0.92 2.56 2.71
CA ALA A 624 0.36 2.70 4.06
C ALA A 624 -0.14 4.13 4.36
N ARG A 625 0.53 5.15 3.79
CA ARG A 625 0.18 6.57 3.99
C ARG A 625 -0.87 7.08 3.00
N ARG A 626 -1.22 6.33 1.95
CA ARG A 626 -2.24 6.73 0.97
C ARG A 626 -3.60 6.13 1.36
N LEU A 627 -4.27 6.81 2.28
CA LEU A 627 -5.47 6.29 2.95
C LEU A 627 -6.70 6.12 2.04
N ASN A 628 -6.91 7.05 1.10
CA ASN A 628 -8.18 7.16 0.38
C ASN A 628 -8.24 6.24 -0.85
N VAL A 629 -7.08 5.81 -1.35
CA VAL A 629 -6.96 5.10 -2.62
C VAL A 629 -5.65 4.33 -2.68
N ILE A 630 -5.69 3.13 -3.22
CA ILE A 630 -4.50 2.31 -3.36
C ILE A 630 -3.57 2.90 -4.42
N ILE A 631 -2.28 3.05 -4.10
CA ILE A 631 -1.28 3.37 -5.11
C ILE A 631 -1.08 2.17 -6.04
N GLN A 632 -0.99 2.45 -7.33
CA GLN A 632 -0.82 1.41 -8.34
C GLN A 632 -0.06 1.96 -9.56
N PRO A 633 1.25 2.28 -9.40
CA PRO A 633 2.13 2.51 -10.54
C PRO A 633 2.03 1.36 -11.54
N HIS A 634 2.05 1.65 -12.83
CA HIS A 634 2.01 0.59 -13.84
C HIS A 634 3.33 -0.19 -13.93
N LEU A 635 3.32 -1.35 -14.61
CA LEU A 635 4.47 -2.28 -14.67
C LEU A 635 5.80 -1.58 -14.95
N ARG A 636 5.82 -0.72 -15.98
CA ARG A 636 7.03 -0.01 -16.37
C ARG A 636 7.54 0.98 -15.32
N PHE A 637 6.66 1.67 -14.58
CA PHE A 637 7.10 2.60 -13.52
C PHE A 637 7.67 1.85 -12.32
N VAL A 638 7.08 0.70 -11.95
CA VAL A 638 7.66 -0.15 -10.89
C VAL A 638 9.04 -0.65 -11.32
N TYR A 639 9.17 -1.12 -12.57
CA TYR A 639 10.46 -1.55 -13.11
C TYR A 639 11.49 -0.40 -13.12
N GLU A 640 11.07 0.79 -13.54
CA GLU A 640 11.89 2.01 -13.51
C GLU A 640 12.29 2.43 -12.09
N LEU A 641 11.44 2.21 -11.08
CA LEU A 641 11.80 2.45 -9.68
C LEU A 641 12.85 1.46 -9.17
N LEU A 642 12.82 0.19 -9.60
CA LEU A 642 13.91 -0.76 -9.32
C LEU A 642 15.22 -0.34 -10.00
N LYS A 643 15.16 0.17 -11.25
CA LYS A 643 16.34 0.78 -11.91
C LYS A 643 16.83 2.03 -11.17
N TRP A 644 15.93 2.82 -10.61
CA TRP A 644 16.27 3.98 -9.81
C TRP A 644 16.98 3.61 -8.51
N GLU A 645 16.55 2.54 -7.84
CA GLU A 645 17.25 1.97 -6.68
C GLU A 645 18.73 1.67 -7.03
N GLU A 646 18.97 0.97 -8.13
CA GLU A 646 20.33 0.65 -8.60
C GLU A 646 21.17 1.93 -8.79
N LEU A 647 20.59 2.95 -9.44
CA LEU A 647 21.27 4.21 -9.68
C LEU A 647 21.58 4.95 -8.37
N GLN A 648 20.66 4.97 -7.40
CA GLN A 648 20.87 5.61 -6.10
C GLN A 648 21.98 4.91 -5.31
N VAL A 649 22.04 3.58 -5.35
CA VAL A 649 23.10 2.79 -4.68
C VAL A 649 24.46 3.04 -5.34
N GLN A 650 24.51 3.08 -6.68
CA GLN A 650 25.73 3.40 -7.43
C GLN A 650 26.24 4.82 -7.12
N LYS A 651 25.35 5.81 -7.05
CA LYS A 651 25.71 7.20 -6.67
C LYS A 651 26.34 7.30 -5.28
N ARG A 652 26.11 6.30 -4.41
CA ARG A 652 26.69 6.18 -3.07
C ARG A 652 27.94 5.29 -3.04
N ASN A 653 28.49 4.93 -4.21
CA ASN A 653 29.65 4.03 -4.37
C ASN A 653 29.48 2.67 -3.69
N LYS A 654 28.24 2.15 -3.67
CA LYS A 654 27.92 0.81 -3.15
C LYS A 654 27.57 -0.12 -4.31
N THR A 655 27.82 -1.42 -4.13
CA THR A 655 27.36 -2.44 -5.07
C THR A 655 25.84 -2.54 -5.00
N PRO A 656 25.10 -2.37 -6.11
CA PRO A 656 23.66 -2.63 -6.14
C PRO A 656 23.38 -4.05 -5.66
N ARG A 657 22.42 -4.19 -4.76
CA ARG A 657 21.92 -5.50 -4.32
C ARG A 657 20.43 -5.34 -4.06
N ARG A 658 19.60 -5.88 -4.94
CA ARG A 658 18.15 -5.79 -4.81
C ARG A 658 17.68 -6.60 -3.60
N GLU A 659 16.72 -6.05 -2.88
CA GLU A 659 16.10 -6.76 -1.78
C GLU A 659 15.12 -7.83 -2.27
N LEU A 660 14.39 -7.57 -3.35
CA LEU A 660 13.54 -8.55 -4.02
C LEU A 660 13.67 -8.41 -5.54
N GLU A 661 13.61 -9.54 -6.24
CA GLU A 661 13.69 -9.56 -7.69
C GLU A 661 12.38 -9.16 -8.34
N TRP A 662 12.45 -8.66 -9.58
CA TRP A 662 11.29 -8.20 -10.34
C TRP A 662 10.09 -9.17 -10.34
N PRO A 663 10.25 -10.48 -10.62
CA PRO A 663 9.12 -11.41 -10.61
C PRO A 663 8.45 -11.49 -9.24
N THR A 664 9.24 -11.48 -8.16
CA THR A 664 8.75 -11.51 -6.78
C THR A 664 8.04 -10.21 -6.42
N VAL A 665 8.64 -9.05 -6.72
CA VAL A 665 8.01 -7.74 -6.53
C VAL A 665 6.65 -7.67 -7.23
N ALA A 666 6.60 -8.08 -8.50
CA ALA A 666 5.36 -8.05 -9.26
C ALA A 666 4.30 -9.00 -8.66
N ARG A 667 4.70 -10.20 -8.23
CA ARG A 667 3.81 -11.14 -7.55
C ARG A 667 3.24 -10.55 -6.27
N GLU A 668 4.07 -9.98 -5.40
CA GLU A 668 3.61 -9.43 -4.12
C GLU A 668 2.68 -8.22 -4.33
N ILE A 669 2.99 -7.33 -5.27
CA ILE A 669 2.08 -6.23 -5.66
C ILE A 669 0.73 -6.77 -6.18
N ALA A 670 0.75 -7.84 -6.98
CA ALA A 670 -0.48 -8.46 -7.47
C ALA A 670 -1.31 -9.06 -6.33
N LEU A 671 -0.67 -9.75 -5.38
CA LEU A 671 -1.34 -10.36 -4.23
C LEU A 671 -1.94 -9.30 -3.29
N MET A 672 -1.21 -8.22 -2.99
CA MET A 672 -1.74 -7.10 -2.20
C MET A 672 -2.95 -6.42 -2.83
N ASN A 673 -3.05 -6.45 -4.16
CA ASN A 673 -4.14 -5.81 -4.91
C ASN A 673 -5.32 -6.75 -5.18
N LYS A 674 -5.13 -8.07 -5.02
CA LYS A 674 -6.15 -9.10 -5.30
C LYS A 674 -7.47 -8.90 -4.55
N PRO A 675 -7.51 -8.43 -3.27
CA PRO A 675 -8.78 -8.16 -2.59
C PRO A 675 -9.62 -7.07 -3.28
N TYR A 676 -8.99 -6.14 -4.00
CA TYR A 676 -9.60 -4.96 -4.60
C TYR A 676 -9.90 -5.10 -6.10
N SER A 677 -9.53 -6.23 -6.69
CA SER A 677 -9.76 -6.53 -8.11
C SER A 677 -11.06 -7.33 -8.36
N ARG A 678 -11.88 -7.54 -7.33
CA ARG A 678 -13.17 -8.26 -7.45
C ARG A 678 -14.19 -7.44 -8.21
#